data_AF-A0AA39U3P2-F1
#
_entry.id   AF-A0AA39U3P2-F1
#
_cell.length_a   1.000
_cell.length_b   1.000
_cell.length_c   1.000
_cell.angle_alpha   90.00
_cell.angle_beta   90.00
_cell.angle_gamma   90.00
#
_symmetry.space_group_name_H-M   'P 1'
#
loop_
_entity.id
_entity.type
_entity.pdbx_description
1 polymer ?
#
loop_
_entity_poly.entity_id
_entity_poly.type
_entity_poly.pdbx_seq_one_letter_code
_entity_poly.pdbx_strand_id
1 'polypeptide(L)'
;MDSYSRIDDTADIKTPKVPDAEALQRNAILESMLANISSYEKDFPKVKVDVLKDEVLQKVLIAPKTDNDEDFDPEVQLRGFLRTFEDLPAYAEQFKVLDTRTKQQISTFKDNEENWKDTEIWKDTRKQGFLLPEINPDVSHMLASAPSASPPSRWFNPKSCFLNAFVCIAKPLALCFVRLKLDWAVEKLKLAQWTIYAGGPRIYEDEGNTKIVDVYSHMPFENWGKSIKNKPKYTFVPTTVLGVKRIVKYAQEKNIRVRCSGYRHSWSDSFSQKGEILISLLPIAQVNTLPDPISIVPTSTMGRTELSTIELIKEAPDIPPNKSWCRIGVAVTNEDFRRWAIENKKWALPVDVILVEVTIGGVNAPICHGAGARHMTINDYVRCVEYVDVNGVLQSVSEPEHLKAAAGCFGLLGVVTHITFELDYFEQMTYAELKPLKQPVAEAVPPIDKNDIPIALRTNPQKGAKGHRAIKGWNEITEDDLKDWKDSFAEKAANAYYSEWFWFTFQKRVWVNCWNTTTDAKDLQEYPTAEDTFLQWLQGWMGGVITETYFFKALPGAWQAQMLATLGMAVLPPVRQEDDQPVYKTMVPDALHFRRGVQNMRVRDMEFQIPIPNLPGSDKPDFEIVQRAWWDVINLVYDLANKKPRGFCEAFKNHFSRAQHEARTPMRLTLELRIMKGSNIHMAPQAGNNLTASIEVLSIPDASYHGEWEDFMQRVSDKWMSYVDKNTDKVLNARPHWAKEWESLKMGPKKVGAREYLHDNSYKDAIVNFRKTLTDIGELHGWGLKELQARFSNELWDQMIYS
;
A
#
# COMPACT_ATOMS: atom_id res chain seq x y z
N MET A 1 -13.72 -19.51 10.72
CA MET A 1 -12.81 -19.80 11.85
C MET A 1 -13.31 -21.09 12.53
N ASP A 2 -12.44 -21.89 13.15
CA ASP A 2 -12.72 -23.16 13.87
C ASP A 2 -12.87 -24.48 13.08
N SER A 3 -11.83 -24.87 12.33
CA SER A 3 -11.56 -26.30 12.09
C SER A 3 -10.07 -26.66 12.02
N TYR A 4 -9.25 -25.98 12.82
CA TYR A 4 -8.01 -26.59 13.31
C TYR A 4 -8.27 -26.93 14.77
N SER A 5 -7.91 -28.15 15.13
CA SER A 5 -7.90 -28.67 16.49
C SER A 5 -7.58 -27.56 17.48
N ARG A 6 -8.38 -27.47 18.56
CA ARG A 6 -7.91 -26.87 19.81
C ARG A 6 -6.50 -27.40 20.02
N ILE A 7 -5.51 -26.53 19.88
CA ILE A 7 -4.19 -26.76 20.43
C ILE A 7 -4.48 -27.10 21.89
N ASP A 8 -4.03 -28.26 22.33
CA ASP A 8 -4.19 -28.69 23.71
C ASP A 8 -3.60 -27.57 24.59
N ASP A 9 -4.45 -26.88 25.37
CA ASP A 9 -4.10 -25.70 26.17
C ASP A 9 -3.04 -26.00 27.27
N THR A 10 -2.49 -27.23 27.27
CA THR A 10 -1.50 -27.77 28.18
C THR A 10 -0.10 -27.96 27.58
N ALA A 11 0.13 -27.65 26.28
CA ALA A 11 1.48 -27.69 25.72
C ALA A 11 2.28 -26.45 26.16
N ASP A 12 3.24 -26.64 27.06
CA ASP A 12 4.27 -25.65 27.41
C ASP A 12 5.18 -25.39 26.20
N ILE A 13 4.76 -24.52 25.28
CA ILE A 13 5.66 -23.95 24.28
C ILE A 13 6.60 -23.01 25.02
N LYS A 14 7.83 -23.46 25.26
CA LYS A 14 8.89 -22.57 25.79
C LYS A 14 9.14 -21.48 24.76
N THR A 15 8.58 -20.29 24.97
CA THR A 15 8.91 -19.13 24.16
C THR A 15 10.40 -18.81 24.32
N PRO A 16 11.18 -18.80 23.24
CA PRO A 16 12.60 -18.47 23.32
C PRO A 16 12.78 -17.04 23.83
N LYS A 17 13.80 -16.84 24.66
CA LYS A 17 14.12 -15.55 25.29
C LYS A 17 14.39 -14.51 24.19
N VAL A 18 13.83 -13.32 24.34
CA VAL A 18 14.12 -12.18 23.45
C VAL A 18 15.63 -11.90 23.50
N PRO A 19 16.30 -11.66 22.34
CA PRO A 19 17.71 -11.30 22.34
C PRO A 19 17.96 -10.07 23.22
N ASP A 20 19.09 -10.03 23.93
CA ASP A 20 19.47 -8.87 24.73
C ASP A 20 19.61 -7.61 23.84
N ALA A 21 19.62 -6.41 24.43
CA ALA A 21 19.57 -5.14 23.70
C ALA A 21 20.65 -4.96 22.61
N GLU A 22 21.82 -5.55 22.79
CA GLU A 22 22.93 -5.53 21.82
C GLU A 22 22.73 -6.52 20.66
N ALA A 23 21.83 -7.50 20.84
CA ALA A 23 21.52 -8.58 19.91
C ALA A 23 20.22 -8.36 19.11
N LEU A 24 19.55 -7.20 19.26
CA LEU A 24 18.38 -6.82 18.46
C LEU A 24 18.76 -6.35 17.04
N GLN A 25 19.42 -7.21 16.28
CA GLN A 25 19.83 -6.95 14.90
C GLN A 25 19.69 -8.21 14.06
N ARG A 26 19.57 -8.03 12.74
CA ARG A 26 19.35 -9.09 11.74
C ARG A 26 19.98 -10.45 12.08
N ASN A 27 21.31 -10.55 12.16
CA ASN A 27 21.98 -11.85 12.24
C ASN A 27 21.71 -12.54 13.58
N ALA A 28 21.73 -11.81 14.69
CA ALA A 28 21.49 -12.39 16.01
C ALA A 28 20.02 -12.83 16.18
N ILE A 29 19.06 -12.09 15.61
CA ILE A 29 17.66 -12.50 15.59
C ILE A 29 17.46 -13.76 14.73
N LEU A 30 18.06 -13.82 13.54
CA LEU A 30 17.99 -14.99 12.66
C LEU A 30 18.69 -16.22 13.27
N GLU A 31 19.83 -16.06 13.94
CA GLU A 31 20.51 -17.13 14.66
C GLU A 31 19.66 -17.63 15.85
N SER A 32 18.99 -16.72 16.57
CA SER A 32 18.02 -17.08 17.60
C SER A 32 16.83 -17.87 17.03
N MET A 33 16.28 -17.44 15.88
CA MET A 33 15.25 -18.19 15.16
C MET A 33 15.76 -19.59 14.80
N LEU A 34 16.92 -19.68 14.15
CA LEU A 34 17.50 -20.94 13.68
C LEU A 34 17.70 -21.96 14.82
N ALA A 35 18.13 -21.50 15.99
CA ALA A 35 18.38 -22.34 17.15
C ALA A 35 17.09 -22.87 17.82
N ASN A 36 15.96 -22.20 17.63
CA ASN A 36 14.75 -22.43 18.42
C ASN A 36 13.49 -22.76 17.59
N ILE A 37 13.52 -22.58 16.27
CA ILE A 37 12.32 -22.74 15.42
C ILE A 37 11.77 -24.18 15.41
N SER A 38 12.61 -25.21 15.60
CA SER A 38 12.16 -26.61 15.70
C SER A 38 11.21 -26.85 16.87
N SER A 39 11.18 -25.98 17.89
CA SER A 39 10.22 -26.10 18.99
C SER A 39 8.76 -25.93 18.56
N TYR A 40 8.50 -25.32 17.39
CA TYR A 40 7.17 -25.08 16.84
C TYR A 40 6.66 -26.24 15.97
N GLU A 41 7.51 -27.20 15.61
CA GLU A 41 7.18 -28.26 14.65
C GLU A 41 5.99 -29.13 15.12
N LYS A 42 5.96 -29.43 16.42
CA LYS A 42 4.90 -30.23 17.03
C LYS A 42 3.52 -29.54 16.95
N ASP A 43 3.49 -28.24 17.15
CA ASP A 43 2.24 -27.46 17.20
C ASP A 43 1.76 -27.04 15.82
N PHE A 44 2.68 -26.99 14.85
CA PHE A 44 2.42 -26.58 13.47
C PHE A 44 2.92 -27.63 12.46
N PRO A 45 2.39 -28.87 12.47
CA PRO A 45 2.91 -29.99 11.68
C PRO A 45 2.76 -29.84 10.15
N LYS A 46 2.03 -28.82 9.69
CA LYS A 46 1.89 -28.47 8.27
C LYS A 46 2.89 -27.42 7.79
N VAL A 47 3.66 -26.83 8.70
CA VAL A 47 4.78 -25.96 8.37
C VAL A 47 6.01 -26.86 8.26
N LYS A 48 6.68 -26.85 7.10
CA LYS A 48 7.90 -27.62 6.91
C LYS A 48 9.07 -26.90 7.57
N VAL A 49 9.19 -27.04 8.89
CA VAL A 49 10.16 -26.29 9.71
C VAL A 49 11.61 -26.57 9.28
N ASP A 50 11.94 -27.79 8.89
CA ASP A 50 13.28 -28.12 8.37
C ASP A 50 13.59 -27.36 7.08
N VAL A 51 12.60 -27.22 6.16
CA VAL A 51 12.75 -26.42 4.94
C VAL A 51 12.95 -24.93 5.28
N LEU A 52 12.16 -24.38 6.20
CA LEU A 52 12.34 -23.01 6.68
C LEU A 52 13.74 -22.80 7.26
N LYS A 53 14.25 -23.79 7.99
CA LYS A 53 15.55 -23.73 8.61
C LYS A 53 16.67 -23.75 7.56
N ASP A 54 16.66 -24.73 6.67
CA ASP A 54 17.79 -25.05 5.80
C ASP A 54 17.81 -24.23 4.51
N GLU A 55 16.64 -23.91 3.94
CA GLU A 55 16.52 -23.22 2.66
C GLU A 55 16.24 -21.72 2.78
N VAL A 56 15.74 -21.26 3.94
CA VAL A 56 15.44 -19.84 4.16
C VAL A 56 16.40 -19.23 5.18
N LEU A 57 16.38 -19.69 6.44
CA LEU A 57 17.11 -19.02 7.52
C LEU A 57 18.63 -19.19 7.39
N GLN A 58 19.11 -20.41 7.13
CA GLN A 58 20.55 -20.67 6.97
C GLN A 58 21.12 -19.96 5.75
N LYS A 59 20.43 -19.96 4.61
CA LYS A 59 20.91 -19.33 3.37
C LYS A 59 21.12 -17.83 3.51
N VAL A 60 20.25 -17.14 4.26
CA VAL A 60 20.41 -15.70 4.57
C VAL A 60 21.60 -15.43 5.51
N LEU A 61 21.89 -16.37 6.41
CA LEU A 61 22.96 -16.26 7.42
C LEU A 61 24.35 -16.68 6.91
N ILE A 62 24.43 -17.58 5.92
CA ILE A 62 25.69 -18.11 5.38
C ILE A 62 26.33 -17.14 4.38
N ALA A 63 25.53 -16.43 3.57
CA ALA A 63 26.02 -15.47 2.58
C ALA A 63 27.10 -14.47 3.09
N PRO A 64 27.10 -13.99 4.34
CA PRO A 64 28.18 -13.13 4.86
C PRO A 64 29.39 -13.84 5.50
N LYS A 65 29.47 -15.19 5.52
CA LYS A 65 30.47 -15.93 6.34
C LYS A 65 31.58 -16.66 5.56
N THR A 66 31.59 -16.64 4.23
CA THR A 66 32.62 -17.34 3.43
C THR A 66 33.42 -16.38 2.57
N ASP A 67 34.75 -16.52 2.56
CA ASP A 67 35.68 -15.87 1.60
C ASP A 67 35.47 -16.38 0.15
N ASN A 68 34.58 -17.36 -0.03
CA ASN A 68 34.10 -17.84 -1.32
C ASN A 68 32.72 -17.21 -1.56
N ASP A 69 32.56 -16.52 -2.70
CA ASP A 69 31.38 -15.83 -3.23
C ASP A 69 30.10 -16.71 -3.35
N GLU A 70 29.64 -17.40 -2.30
CA GLU A 70 28.29 -17.96 -2.27
C GLU A 70 27.30 -16.83 -1.91
N ASP A 71 27.04 -15.99 -2.91
CA ASP A 71 26.09 -14.87 -2.84
C ASP A 71 24.71 -15.33 -2.38
N PHE A 72 24.04 -14.48 -1.57
CA PHE A 72 22.64 -14.68 -1.24
C PHE A 72 21.79 -14.61 -2.53
N ASP A 73 21.13 -15.71 -2.88
CA ASP A 73 20.18 -15.75 -3.99
C ASP A 73 18.74 -15.60 -3.46
N PRO A 74 18.02 -14.52 -3.77
CA PRO A 74 16.63 -14.36 -3.35
C PRO A 74 15.70 -15.42 -3.95
N GLU A 75 16.03 -15.99 -5.12
CA GLU A 75 15.20 -17.01 -5.75
C GLU A 75 15.17 -18.27 -4.88
N VAL A 76 16.32 -18.67 -4.32
CA VAL A 76 16.43 -19.78 -3.36
C VAL A 76 15.57 -19.52 -2.14
N GLN A 77 15.63 -18.32 -1.58
CA GLN A 77 14.80 -17.96 -0.43
C GLN A 77 13.30 -18.02 -0.74
N LEU A 78 12.87 -17.45 -1.87
CA LEU A 78 11.46 -17.46 -2.28
C LEU A 78 10.94 -18.88 -2.51
N ARG A 79 11.76 -19.77 -3.10
CA ARG A 79 11.45 -21.21 -3.20
C ARG A 79 11.31 -21.87 -1.84
N GLY A 80 12.25 -21.60 -0.92
CA GLY A 80 12.20 -22.12 0.44
C GLY A 80 10.92 -21.70 1.16
N PHE A 81 10.49 -20.45 1.00
CA PHE A 81 9.20 -19.99 1.54
C PHE A 81 8.00 -20.69 0.90
N LEU A 82 7.98 -20.86 -0.43
CA LEU A 82 6.92 -21.61 -1.11
C LEU A 82 6.79 -23.02 -0.55
N ARG A 83 7.90 -23.77 -0.47
CA ARG A 83 7.91 -25.15 0.06
C ARG A 83 7.56 -25.20 1.54
N THR A 84 7.97 -24.22 2.34
CA THR A 84 7.66 -24.14 3.77
C THR A 84 6.15 -24.09 4.04
N PHE A 85 5.41 -23.34 3.21
CA PHE A 85 4.02 -22.96 3.50
C PHE A 85 2.97 -23.59 2.55
N GLU A 86 3.37 -24.37 1.54
CA GLU A 86 2.47 -24.91 0.51
C GLU A 86 1.32 -25.78 1.05
N ASP A 87 1.52 -26.44 2.19
CA ASP A 87 0.50 -27.33 2.80
C ASP A 87 -0.49 -26.58 3.71
N LEU A 88 -0.34 -25.26 3.85
CA LEU A 88 -1.20 -24.43 4.69
C LEU A 88 -2.50 -23.99 4.00
N PRO A 89 -3.61 -23.85 4.74
CA PRO A 89 -4.86 -23.32 4.21
C PRO A 89 -4.74 -21.92 3.60
N ALA A 90 -3.93 -21.04 4.20
CA ALA A 90 -3.74 -19.67 3.71
C ALA A 90 -3.13 -19.70 2.30
N TYR A 91 -2.12 -20.54 2.08
CA TYR A 91 -1.56 -20.79 0.76
C TYR A 91 -2.61 -21.35 -0.19
N ALA A 92 -3.32 -22.43 0.21
CA ALA A 92 -4.29 -23.10 -0.66
C ALA A 92 -5.46 -22.22 -1.09
N GLU A 93 -6.02 -21.40 -0.19
CA GLU A 93 -7.14 -20.49 -0.50
C GLU A 93 -6.70 -19.35 -1.45
N GLN A 94 -5.52 -18.76 -1.22
CA GLN A 94 -4.97 -17.73 -2.10
C GLN A 94 -4.50 -18.29 -3.45
N PHE A 95 -3.86 -19.46 -3.46
CA PHE A 95 -3.44 -20.13 -4.71
C PHE A 95 -4.64 -20.53 -5.56
N LYS A 96 -5.77 -20.90 -4.95
CA LYS A 96 -6.97 -21.34 -5.67
C LYS A 96 -7.54 -20.26 -6.59
N VAL A 97 -7.50 -18.98 -6.18
CA VAL A 97 -8.11 -17.87 -6.93
C VAL A 97 -7.28 -17.41 -8.13
N LEU A 98 -6.01 -17.83 -8.21
CA LEU A 98 -5.13 -17.53 -9.34
C LEU A 98 -5.60 -18.21 -10.64
N ASP A 99 -5.31 -17.60 -11.78
CA ASP A 99 -5.55 -18.22 -13.07
C ASP A 99 -4.56 -19.38 -13.35
N THR A 100 -4.87 -20.17 -14.37
CA THR A 100 -4.09 -21.36 -14.74
C THR A 100 -2.64 -21.03 -15.09
N ARG A 101 -2.39 -19.91 -15.77
CA ARG A 101 -1.04 -19.55 -16.20
C ARG A 101 -0.18 -19.16 -15.01
N THR A 102 -0.69 -18.32 -14.11
CA THR A 102 0.05 -17.95 -12.89
C THR A 102 0.35 -19.16 -12.01
N LYS A 103 -0.60 -20.10 -11.86
CA LYS A 103 -0.35 -21.37 -11.15
C LYS A 103 0.77 -22.18 -11.77
N GLN A 104 0.82 -22.26 -13.11
CA GLN A 104 1.91 -22.93 -13.82
C GLN A 104 3.24 -22.21 -13.65
N GLN A 105 3.27 -20.87 -13.74
CA GLN A 105 4.47 -20.06 -13.51
C GLN A 105 5.05 -20.26 -12.10
N ILE A 106 4.19 -20.35 -11.08
CA ILE A 106 4.61 -20.66 -9.70
C ILE A 106 5.17 -22.08 -9.60
N SER A 107 4.53 -23.06 -10.23
CA SER A 107 4.95 -24.48 -10.16
C SER A 107 6.28 -24.71 -10.88
N THR A 108 6.35 -24.50 -12.21
CA THR A 108 7.25 -23.52 -12.80
C THR A 108 8.58 -23.23 -12.08
N PHE A 109 8.57 -22.04 -11.51
CA PHE A 109 9.58 -21.49 -10.63
C PHE A 109 9.95 -22.53 -9.56
N LYS A 110 9.02 -22.93 -8.69
CA LYS A 110 9.28 -23.79 -7.53
C LYS A 110 10.02 -25.09 -7.85
N ASP A 111 9.67 -25.75 -8.96
CA ASP A 111 10.08 -27.13 -9.27
C ASP A 111 11.26 -27.21 -10.27
N ASN A 112 11.52 -26.16 -11.06
CA ASN A 112 12.60 -26.14 -12.07
C ASN A 112 13.69 -25.12 -11.69
N GLU A 113 14.44 -25.42 -10.62
CA GLU A 113 15.25 -24.43 -9.92
C GLU A 113 16.30 -23.74 -10.80
N GLU A 114 17.00 -24.50 -11.65
CA GLU A 114 18.11 -24.01 -12.48
C GLU A 114 17.66 -23.33 -13.77
N ASN A 115 16.54 -23.75 -14.37
CA ASN A 115 16.20 -23.40 -15.76
C ASN A 115 14.76 -22.88 -15.93
N TRP A 116 14.07 -22.48 -14.85
CA TRP A 116 12.68 -21.98 -14.95
C TRP A 116 12.54 -20.85 -16.00
N LYS A 117 13.54 -19.96 -16.06
CA LYS A 117 13.62 -18.84 -17.02
C LYS A 117 13.64 -19.30 -18.48
N ASP A 118 14.10 -20.51 -18.78
CA ASP A 118 14.22 -21.03 -20.15
C ASP A 118 13.06 -21.93 -20.58
N THR A 119 12.09 -22.14 -19.69
CA THR A 119 10.88 -22.91 -20.01
C THR A 119 9.95 -22.13 -20.94
N GLU A 120 9.11 -22.84 -21.68
CA GLU A 120 8.25 -22.23 -22.70
C GLU A 120 7.29 -21.20 -22.12
N ILE A 121 6.74 -21.45 -20.92
CA ILE A 121 5.84 -20.51 -20.24
C ILE A 121 6.53 -19.17 -19.91
N TRP A 122 7.83 -19.19 -19.63
CA TRP A 122 8.62 -17.99 -19.32
C TRP A 122 9.13 -17.30 -20.57
N LYS A 123 9.50 -18.06 -21.62
CA LYS A 123 9.76 -17.51 -22.96
C LYS A 123 8.53 -16.79 -23.53
N ASP A 124 7.34 -17.36 -23.37
CA ASP A 124 6.09 -16.73 -23.76
C ASP A 124 5.79 -15.47 -22.95
N THR A 125 6.06 -15.50 -21.64
CA THR A 125 5.91 -14.31 -20.77
C THR A 125 6.81 -13.15 -21.19
N ARG A 126 8.08 -13.41 -21.57
CA ARG A 126 8.96 -12.38 -22.16
C ARG A 126 8.44 -11.84 -23.48
N LYS A 127 7.97 -12.73 -24.37
CA LYS A 127 7.52 -12.36 -25.72
C LYS A 127 6.29 -11.46 -25.69
N GLN A 128 5.34 -11.78 -24.82
CA GLN A 128 4.12 -10.98 -24.66
C GLN A 128 4.43 -9.64 -23.96
N GLY A 129 5.50 -9.60 -23.16
CA GLY A 129 5.73 -8.52 -22.21
C GLY A 129 4.50 -8.34 -21.30
N PHE A 130 4.47 -7.23 -20.55
CA PHE A 130 3.22 -6.72 -19.98
C PHE A 130 2.63 -5.61 -20.85
N LEU A 131 2.85 -5.69 -22.17
CA LEU A 131 2.36 -4.71 -23.12
C LEU A 131 0.87 -4.93 -23.39
N LEU A 132 0.15 -3.82 -23.58
CA LEU A 132 -1.21 -3.81 -24.11
C LEU A 132 -1.20 -4.52 -25.47
N PRO A 133 -2.06 -5.51 -25.74
CA PRO A 133 -2.20 -5.97 -27.13
C PRO A 133 -2.83 -4.85 -27.96
N GLU A 134 -2.51 -4.84 -29.25
CA GLU A 134 -3.12 -3.96 -30.23
C GLU A 134 -4.65 -3.93 -30.06
N ILE A 135 -5.22 -2.73 -30.10
CA ILE A 135 -6.67 -2.53 -30.13
C ILE A 135 -7.18 -3.36 -31.32
N ASN A 136 -7.83 -4.49 -31.05
CA ASN A 136 -8.57 -5.19 -32.07
C ASN A 136 -9.94 -4.49 -32.21
N PRO A 137 -10.22 -3.77 -33.31
CA PRO A 137 -11.50 -3.09 -33.49
C PRO A 137 -12.70 -4.05 -33.59
N ASP A 138 -12.48 -5.37 -33.69
CA ASP A 138 -13.55 -6.38 -33.92
C ASP A 138 -14.15 -7.03 -32.65
N VAL A 139 -13.82 -6.57 -31.43
CA VAL A 139 -14.40 -7.16 -30.20
C VAL A 139 -15.85 -6.69 -29.93
N SER A 140 -16.45 -5.94 -30.84
CA SER A 140 -17.89 -5.61 -30.82
C SER A 140 -18.81 -6.83 -31.04
N HIS A 141 -18.29 -7.99 -31.44
CA HIS A 141 -19.12 -9.15 -31.80
C HIS A 141 -19.03 -10.41 -30.92
N MET A 142 -18.18 -10.47 -29.88
CA MET A 142 -18.09 -11.69 -29.03
C MET A 142 -19.01 -11.73 -27.80
N LEU A 143 -19.81 -10.68 -27.54
CA LEU A 143 -20.81 -10.67 -26.46
C LEU A 143 -22.21 -11.21 -26.87
N ALA A 144 -22.36 -11.73 -28.10
CA ALA A 144 -23.67 -12.10 -28.66
C ALA A 144 -23.94 -13.61 -28.78
N SER A 145 -23.14 -14.52 -28.20
CA SER A 145 -23.45 -15.96 -28.28
C SER A 145 -23.03 -16.78 -27.05
N ALA A 146 -23.79 -16.64 -25.96
CA ALA A 146 -23.93 -17.71 -24.98
C ALA A 146 -25.20 -18.53 -25.32
N PRO A 147 -25.11 -19.86 -25.51
CA PRO A 147 -26.28 -20.66 -25.85
C PRO A 147 -27.26 -20.74 -24.68
N SER A 148 -28.54 -20.50 -24.98
CA SER A 148 -29.66 -20.63 -24.06
C SER A 148 -29.81 -22.07 -23.57
N ALA A 149 -29.46 -22.36 -22.31
CA ALA A 149 -29.84 -23.59 -21.66
C ALA A 149 -31.25 -23.44 -21.08
N SER A 150 -32.22 -24.13 -21.68
CA SER A 150 -33.59 -24.27 -21.18
C SER A 150 -33.64 -25.19 -19.94
N PRO A 151 -34.59 -24.97 -19.00
CA PRO A 151 -34.66 -25.76 -17.77
C PRO A 151 -35.35 -27.11 -18.03
N PRO A 152 -34.83 -28.24 -17.50
CA PRO A 152 -35.54 -29.50 -17.58
C PRO A 152 -36.70 -29.51 -16.59
N SER A 153 -37.86 -29.93 -17.09
CA SER A 153 -39.11 -30.09 -16.36
C SER A 153 -39.33 -31.55 -15.94
N ARG A 154 -39.95 -31.72 -14.75
CA ARG A 154 -40.55 -32.95 -14.17
C ARG A 154 -39.52 -34.04 -13.80
N TRP A 155 -39.56 -34.65 -12.61
CA TRP A 155 -40.66 -35.43 -12.07
C TRP A 155 -40.72 -35.41 -10.53
N PHE A 156 -41.94 -35.24 -10.01
CA PHE A 156 -42.35 -35.59 -8.65
C PHE A 156 -42.69 -37.09 -8.60
N ASN A 157 -42.27 -37.79 -7.54
CA ASN A 157 -42.96 -38.99 -7.06
C ASN A 157 -42.77 -39.15 -5.54
N PRO A 158 -43.83 -39.04 -4.71
CA PRO A 158 -43.76 -39.15 -3.26
C PRO A 158 -44.35 -40.49 -2.76
N LYS A 159 -43.56 -41.30 -2.04
CA LYS A 159 -44.04 -42.40 -1.18
C LYS A 159 -43.10 -42.54 0.03
N SER A 160 -43.55 -42.03 1.20
CA SER A 160 -44.04 -42.80 2.36
C SER A 160 -42.91 -43.45 3.19
N CYS A 161 -42.59 -42.87 4.35
CA CYS A 161 -43.06 -43.27 5.69
C CYS A 161 -42.35 -44.53 6.24
N PHE A 162 -41.57 -44.41 7.33
CA PHE A 162 -42.03 -44.72 8.69
C PHE A 162 -40.91 -44.52 9.73
N LEU A 163 -41.39 -44.34 10.95
CA LEU A 163 -40.77 -43.82 12.17
C LEU A 163 -39.97 -44.89 12.96
N ASN A 164 -38.96 -44.41 13.70
CA ASN A 164 -38.47 -44.87 15.01
C ASN A 164 -37.79 -46.23 15.21
N ALA A 165 -36.53 -46.17 15.69
CA ALA A 165 -36.07 -46.93 16.87
C ALA A 165 -34.76 -46.35 17.46
N PHE A 166 -34.86 -45.96 18.74
CA PHE A 166 -33.83 -45.92 19.79
C PHE A 166 -32.74 -44.82 19.84
N VAL A 167 -33.02 -43.91 20.78
CA VAL A 167 -32.10 -43.09 21.58
C VAL A 167 -31.21 -43.99 22.43
N CYS A 168 -29.87 -43.78 22.42
CA CYS A 168 -29.04 -43.54 23.61
C CYS A 168 -27.53 -43.57 23.33
N ILE A 169 -26.86 -42.56 23.91
CA ILE A 169 -25.41 -42.38 24.15
C ILE A 169 -24.63 -41.63 23.05
N ALA A 170 -23.97 -40.55 23.50
CA ALA A 170 -23.02 -39.66 22.81
C ALA A 170 -23.59 -38.45 22.01
N LYS A 171 -24.13 -37.46 22.74
CA LYS A 171 -23.96 -36.03 22.41
C LYS A 171 -23.28 -35.37 23.61
N PRO A 172 -22.07 -34.80 23.42
CA PRO A 172 -22.02 -33.36 23.14
C PRO A 172 -21.04 -32.91 22.05
N LEU A 173 -20.57 -33.79 21.14
CA LEU A 173 -19.66 -33.40 20.05
C LEU A 173 -20.35 -33.01 18.72
N ALA A 174 -21.57 -33.48 18.47
CA ALA A 174 -22.22 -33.29 17.16
C ALA A 174 -22.89 -31.92 16.95
N LEU A 175 -23.23 -31.19 18.02
CA LEU A 175 -23.95 -29.90 17.90
C LEU A 175 -23.01 -28.71 17.60
N CYS A 176 -21.75 -28.75 18.07
CA CYS A 176 -20.73 -27.78 17.64
C CYS A 176 -20.31 -27.98 16.18
N PHE A 177 -20.12 -29.23 15.74
CA PHE A 177 -19.70 -29.52 14.36
C PHE A 177 -20.77 -29.20 13.31
N VAL A 178 -22.05 -29.40 13.63
CA VAL A 178 -23.15 -29.03 12.73
C VAL A 178 -23.30 -27.51 12.67
N ARG A 179 -23.13 -26.79 13.79
CA ARG A 179 -23.22 -25.32 13.82
C ARG A 179 -22.01 -24.65 13.15
N LEU A 180 -20.80 -25.18 13.35
CA LEU A 180 -19.57 -24.72 12.68
C LEU A 180 -19.56 -25.01 11.17
N LYS A 181 -20.06 -26.17 10.73
CA LYS A 181 -20.23 -26.44 9.28
C LYS A 181 -21.32 -25.58 8.67
N LEU A 182 -22.39 -25.24 9.41
CA LEU A 182 -23.42 -24.34 8.92
C LEU A 182 -22.91 -22.90 8.85
N ASP A 183 -22.21 -22.39 9.87
CA ASP A 183 -21.68 -21.03 9.89
C ASP A 183 -20.53 -20.83 8.88
N TRP A 184 -19.67 -21.84 8.70
CA TRP A 184 -18.61 -21.85 7.68
C TRP A 184 -19.15 -22.06 6.25
N ALA A 185 -20.17 -22.90 6.07
CA ALA A 185 -20.85 -23.01 4.78
C ALA A 185 -21.67 -21.76 4.47
N VAL A 186 -22.23 -21.07 5.46
CA VAL A 186 -22.95 -19.80 5.32
C VAL A 186 -21.99 -18.64 5.00
N GLU A 187 -20.77 -18.64 5.55
CA GLU A 187 -19.72 -17.69 5.10
C GLU A 187 -19.15 -18.04 3.72
N LYS A 188 -18.93 -19.32 3.40
CA LYS A 188 -18.51 -19.74 2.05
C LYS A 188 -19.60 -19.53 0.99
N LEU A 189 -20.88 -19.64 1.35
CA LEU A 189 -22.02 -19.26 0.50
C LEU A 189 -22.21 -17.74 0.38
N LYS A 190 -21.62 -16.94 1.29
CA LYS A 190 -21.60 -15.46 1.18
C LYS A 190 -20.43 -14.94 0.34
N LEU A 191 -19.32 -15.68 0.28
CA LEU A 191 -18.15 -15.32 -0.54
C LEU A 191 -18.21 -15.88 -1.96
N ALA A 192 -19.06 -16.88 -2.22
CA ALA A 192 -19.39 -17.35 -3.55
C ALA A 192 -20.62 -16.61 -4.10
N GLN A 193 -20.39 -15.75 -5.10
CA GLN A 193 -21.41 -15.02 -5.89
C GLN A 193 -22.26 -14.04 -5.09
N TRP A 194 -21.74 -12.84 -4.81
CA TRP A 194 -22.61 -11.67 -4.79
C TRP A 194 -23.19 -11.54 -6.21
N THR A 195 -24.39 -12.05 -6.42
CA THR A 195 -25.09 -11.89 -7.70
C THR A 195 -25.63 -10.47 -7.77
N ILE A 196 -25.62 -9.88 -8.97
CA ILE A 196 -26.31 -8.61 -9.25
C ILE A 196 -27.71 -8.67 -8.64
N TYR A 197 -28.06 -7.67 -7.84
CA TYR A 197 -29.30 -7.65 -7.08
C TYR A 197 -30.48 -7.36 -8.04
N ALA A 198 -31.13 -8.42 -8.52
CA ALA A 198 -32.25 -8.35 -9.48
C ALA A 198 -33.47 -7.55 -8.97
N GLY A 199 -33.61 -7.40 -7.64
CA GLY A 199 -34.62 -6.56 -7.00
C GLY A 199 -34.16 -5.12 -6.69
N GLY A 200 -33.01 -4.70 -7.22
CA GLY A 200 -32.39 -3.40 -6.96
C GLY A 200 -32.99 -2.25 -7.75
N PRO A 201 -32.55 -1.01 -7.45
CA PRO A 201 -32.85 0.13 -8.31
C PRO A 201 -32.45 -0.18 -9.75
N ARG A 202 -33.39 -0.03 -10.69
CA ARG A 202 -33.12 -0.18 -12.12
C ARG A 202 -32.63 1.16 -12.66
N ILE A 203 -31.33 1.37 -12.55
CA ILE A 203 -30.65 2.54 -13.09
C ILE A 203 -29.98 2.12 -14.40
N TYR A 204 -30.30 2.81 -15.48
CA TYR A 204 -29.72 2.52 -16.80
C TYR A 204 -28.49 3.39 -17.03
N GLU A 205 -27.49 2.90 -17.76
CA GLU A 205 -26.26 3.63 -18.09
C GLU A 205 -26.10 3.97 -19.57
N ASP A 206 -27.15 3.73 -20.36
CA ASP A 206 -27.29 4.09 -21.77
C ASP A 206 -28.58 4.88 -22.02
N GLU A 207 -28.62 5.65 -23.10
CA GLU A 207 -29.80 6.47 -23.45
C GLU A 207 -31.01 5.62 -23.85
N GLY A 208 -30.77 4.44 -24.45
CA GLY A 208 -31.82 3.51 -24.84
C GLY A 208 -32.51 2.78 -23.68
N ASN A 209 -32.01 2.94 -22.45
CA ASN A 209 -32.45 2.21 -21.26
C ASN A 209 -32.41 0.68 -21.48
N THR A 210 -31.33 0.19 -22.07
CA THR A 210 -31.11 -1.24 -22.35
C THR A 210 -30.05 -1.86 -21.46
N LYS A 211 -29.10 -1.07 -20.97
CA LYS A 211 -27.98 -1.49 -20.13
C LYS A 211 -28.18 -0.97 -18.70
N ILE A 212 -28.37 -1.89 -17.76
CA ILE A 212 -28.56 -1.58 -16.34
C ILE A 212 -27.19 -1.50 -15.67
N VAL A 213 -26.99 -0.52 -14.79
CA VAL A 213 -25.83 -0.44 -13.90
C VAL A 213 -25.87 -1.61 -12.92
N ASP A 214 -24.78 -2.35 -12.82
CA ASP A 214 -24.62 -3.40 -11.82
C ASP A 214 -24.78 -2.83 -10.41
N VAL A 215 -25.66 -3.46 -9.63
CA VAL A 215 -25.96 -3.06 -8.25
C VAL A 215 -25.94 -4.25 -7.31
N TYR A 216 -25.28 -4.06 -6.17
CA TYR A 216 -25.21 -5.01 -5.08
C TYR A 216 -25.90 -4.39 -3.87
N SER A 217 -26.83 -5.11 -3.24
CA SER A 217 -27.49 -4.61 -2.04
C SER A 217 -26.81 -5.14 -0.79
N HIS A 218 -26.55 -4.26 0.17
CA HIS A 218 -26.06 -4.64 1.50
C HIS A 218 -24.76 -5.47 1.45
N MET A 219 -23.93 -5.26 0.42
CA MET A 219 -22.64 -5.92 0.30
C MET A 219 -21.70 -5.39 1.40
N PRO A 220 -21.04 -6.25 2.18
CA PRO A 220 -20.02 -5.81 3.12
C PRO A 220 -18.90 -5.05 2.40
N PHE A 221 -18.50 -3.92 2.97
CA PHE A 221 -17.34 -3.17 2.55
C PHE A 221 -16.23 -3.34 3.58
N GLU A 222 -15.02 -3.56 3.08
CA GLU A 222 -13.78 -3.55 3.84
C GLU A 222 -12.73 -2.81 3.00
N ASN A 223 -11.96 -1.91 3.63
CA ASN A 223 -10.81 -1.31 2.98
C ASN A 223 -9.65 -2.34 2.90
N TRP A 224 -8.64 -2.04 2.09
CA TRP A 224 -7.50 -2.93 1.92
C TRP A 224 -6.75 -3.20 3.24
N GLY A 225 -6.62 -2.21 4.14
CA GLY A 225 -6.01 -2.39 5.46
C GLY A 225 -6.84 -3.22 6.46
N LYS A 226 -8.10 -3.56 6.13
CA LYS A 226 -9.10 -4.18 7.02
C LYS A 226 -9.41 -3.39 8.31
N SER A 227 -9.06 -2.11 8.35
CA SER A 227 -9.29 -1.19 9.47
C SER A 227 -10.67 -0.52 9.40
N ILE A 228 -11.23 -0.37 8.20
CA ILE A 228 -12.55 0.22 7.98
C ILE A 228 -13.50 -0.85 7.47
N LYS A 229 -14.65 -0.96 8.15
CA LYS A 229 -15.71 -1.90 7.77
C LYS A 229 -17.05 -1.22 7.86
N ASN A 230 -17.86 -1.38 6.82
CA ASN A 230 -19.23 -0.90 6.83
C ASN A 230 -20.11 -1.75 5.90
N LYS A 231 -21.36 -1.34 5.73
CA LYS A 231 -22.36 -2.06 4.94
C LYS A 231 -23.24 -1.06 4.20
N PRO A 232 -22.82 -0.61 3.00
CA PRO A 232 -23.60 0.31 2.19
C PRO A 232 -24.96 -0.30 1.86
N LYS A 233 -25.98 0.54 1.67
CA LYS A 233 -27.30 0.08 1.22
C LYS A 233 -27.21 -0.49 -0.20
N TYR A 234 -26.51 0.23 -1.06
CA TYR A 234 -26.22 -0.17 -2.43
C TYR A 234 -24.76 0.10 -2.77
N THR A 235 -24.15 -0.83 -3.50
CA THR A 235 -22.89 -0.64 -4.20
C THR A 235 -23.16 -0.70 -5.69
N PHE A 236 -22.97 0.40 -6.40
CA PHE A 236 -23.10 0.47 -7.86
C PHE A 236 -21.74 0.35 -8.53
N VAL A 237 -21.71 -0.25 -9.73
CA VAL A 237 -20.52 -0.35 -10.58
C VAL A 237 -20.84 0.24 -11.96
N PRO A 238 -20.88 1.57 -12.11
CA PRO A 238 -21.16 2.22 -13.39
C PRO A 238 -19.98 2.08 -14.35
N THR A 239 -20.29 1.97 -15.64
CA THR A 239 -19.29 1.96 -16.73
C THR A 239 -19.37 3.21 -17.62
N THR A 240 -20.36 4.08 -17.38
CA THR A 240 -20.54 5.34 -18.11
C THR A 240 -20.77 6.51 -17.17
N VAL A 241 -20.46 7.73 -17.65
CA VAL A 241 -20.79 8.98 -16.96
C VAL A 241 -22.31 9.14 -16.83
N LEU A 242 -23.08 8.68 -17.81
CA LEU A 242 -24.55 8.67 -17.74
C LEU A 242 -25.06 7.80 -16.58
N GLY A 243 -24.46 6.64 -16.36
CA GLY A 243 -24.73 5.79 -15.20
C GLY A 243 -24.48 6.53 -13.89
N VAL A 244 -23.35 7.21 -13.77
CA VAL A 244 -23.02 8.05 -12.59
C VAL A 244 -24.07 9.15 -12.38
N LYS A 245 -24.42 9.91 -13.43
CA LYS A 245 -25.47 10.95 -13.37
C LYS A 245 -26.78 10.43 -12.83
N ARG A 246 -27.23 9.26 -13.31
CA ARG A 246 -28.49 8.66 -12.89
C ARG A 246 -28.42 8.06 -11.49
N ILE A 247 -27.26 7.55 -11.04
CA ILE A 247 -27.04 7.18 -9.63
C ILE A 247 -27.19 8.40 -8.73
N VAL A 248 -26.55 9.53 -9.07
CA VAL A 248 -26.62 10.75 -8.24
C VAL A 248 -28.06 11.27 -8.16
N LYS A 249 -28.81 11.29 -9.28
CA LYS A 249 -30.23 11.66 -9.28
C LYS A 249 -31.08 10.72 -8.43
N TYR A 250 -30.90 9.42 -8.56
CA TYR A 250 -31.58 8.44 -7.71
C TYR A 250 -31.28 8.69 -6.23
N ALA A 251 -30.01 8.96 -5.92
CA ALA A 251 -29.58 9.25 -4.57
C ALA A 251 -30.26 10.54 -4.06
N GLN A 252 -30.35 11.58 -4.90
CA GLN A 252 -31.05 12.85 -4.65
C GLN A 252 -32.51 12.60 -4.26
N GLU A 253 -33.25 11.90 -5.12
CA GLU A 253 -34.66 11.54 -4.90
C GLU A 253 -34.89 10.73 -3.63
N LYS A 254 -33.92 9.91 -3.21
CA LYS A 254 -34.02 9.07 -2.00
C LYS A 254 -33.39 9.68 -0.76
N ASN A 255 -32.75 10.85 -0.88
CA ASN A 255 -31.99 11.49 0.19
C ASN A 255 -30.90 10.57 0.82
N ILE A 256 -30.09 9.91 -0.01
CA ILE A 256 -29.06 8.95 0.45
C ILE A 256 -27.64 9.37 0.04
N ARG A 257 -26.71 9.62 0.95
CA ARG A 257 -25.32 10.00 0.61
C ARG A 257 -24.61 9.03 -0.33
N VAL A 258 -23.65 9.56 -1.11
CA VAL A 258 -22.88 8.86 -2.14
C VAL A 258 -21.39 9.10 -1.89
N ARG A 259 -20.61 8.02 -1.85
CA ARG A 259 -19.14 8.07 -1.85
C ARG A 259 -18.58 7.07 -2.85
N CYS A 260 -17.31 7.21 -3.21
CA CYS A 260 -16.68 6.37 -4.23
C CYS A 260 -15.55 5.50 -3.65
N SER A 261 -15.19 4.43 -4.35
CA SER A 261 -13.97 3.66 -4.09
C SER A 261 -13.33 3.11 -5.36
N GLY A 262 -12.02 3.24 -5.48
CA GLY A 262 -11.18 2.40 -6.36
C GLY A 262 -10.80 1.09 -5.67
N TYR A 263 -9.50 0.82 -5.55
CA TYR A 263 -8.94 -0.35 -4.84
C TYR A 263 -9.13 -0.37 -3.31
N ARG A 264 -9.76 0.67 -2.74
CA ARG A 264 -10.07 0.79 -1.30
C ARG A 264 -8.83 0.84 -0.39
N HIS A 265 -7.74 1.46 -0.86
CA HIS A 265 -6.46 1.51 -0.13
C HIS A 265 -6.41 2.45 1.07
N SER A 266 -7.27 3.46 1.14
CA SER A 266 -7.23 4.41 2.25
C SER A 266 -7.57 3.74 3.60
N TRP A 267 -6.79 4.07 4.63
CA TRP A 267 -7.05 3.71 6.03
C TRP A 267 -7.90 4.74 6.78
N SER A 268 -8.08 5.93 6.20
CA SER A 268 -9.02 6.95 6.70
C SER A 268 -10.44 6.72 6.20
N ASP A 269 -11.44 7.00 7.05
CA ASP A 269 -12.84 6.70 6.81
C ASP A 269 -13.50 7.70 5.84
N SER A 270 -13.02 7.72 4.60
CA SER A 270 -13.50 8.59 3.51
C SER A 270 -14.55 7.91 2.61
N PHE A 271 -14.92 6.67 2.92
CA PHE A 271 -15.84 5.86 2.14
C PHE A 271 -17.31 6.09 2.56
N SER A 272 -18.23 5.41 1.88
CA SER A 272 -19.66 5.42 2.24
C SER A 272 -19.88 4.74 3.58
N GLN A 273 -20.90 5.17 4.32
CA GLN A 273 -21.28 4.59 5.60
C GLN A 273 -22.47 3.62 5.49
N LYS A 274 -22.90 3.06 6.62
CA LYS A 274 -24.06 2.17 6.69
C LYS A 274 -25.30 2.87 6.18
N GLY A 275 -26.00 2.25 5.22
CA GLY A 275 -27.24 2.80 4.66
C GLY A 275 -27.04 3.77 3.49
N GLU A 276 -25.80 4.09 3.15
CA GLU A 276 -25.43 5.00 2.06
C GLU A 276 -25.19 4.26 0.74
N ILE A 277 -24.85 5.00 -0.32
CA ILE A 277 -24.44 4.46 -1.62
C ILE A 277 -22.92 4.50 -1.73
N LEU A 278 -22.35 3.37 -2.14
CA LEU A 278 -20.98 3.28 -2.64
C LEU A 278 -21.00 3.18 -4.16
N ILE A 279 -20.20 3.99 -4.85
CA ILE A 279 -19.85 3.79 -6.26
C ILE A 279 -18.47 3.13 -6.31
N SER A 280 -18.41 1.89 -6.77
CA SER A 280 -17.15 1.20 -7.04
C SER A 280 -16.70 1.56 -8.45
N LEU A 281 -15.53 2.20 -8.58
CA LEU A 281 -14.93 2.56 -9.87
C LEU A 281 -14.38 1.34 -10.61
N LEU A 282 -14.09 0.27 -9.88
CA LEU A 282 -13.60 -1.00 -10.40
C LEU A 282 -14.63 -2.11 -10.16
N PRO A 283 -14.64 -3.17 -10.99
CA PRO A 283 -15.43 -4.37 -10.76
C PRO A 283 -15.22 -4.96 -9.36
N ILE A 284 -16.31 -5.45 -8.75
CA ILE A 284 -16.29 -6.05 -7.42
C ILE A 284 -15.35 -7.26 -7.33
N ALA A 285 -15.24 -8.04 -8.40
CA ALA A 285 -14.30 -9.16 -8.47
C ALA A 285 -12.85 -8.69 -8.35
N GLN A 286 -12.48 -7.62 -9.06
CA GLN A 286 -11.12 -7.08 -9.06
C GLN A 286 -10.73 -6.57 -7.66
N VAL A 287 -11.53 -5.69 -7.05
CA VAL A 287 -11.22 -5.09 -5.74
C VAL A 287 -11.19 -6.10 -4.58
N ASN A 288 -11.77 -7.29 -4.75
CA ASN A 288 -11.76 -8.35 -3.74
C ASN A 288 -10.72 -9.45 -4.03
N THR A 289 -10.03 -9.40 -5.17
CA THR A 289 -9.03 -10.42 -5.53
C THR A 289 -7.73 -10.10 -4.80
N LEU A 290 -7.29 -11.04 -3.95
CA LEU A 290 -5.97 -11.02 -3.32
C LEU A 290 -5.43 -12.46 -3.28
N PRO A 291 -4.22 -12.73 -3.80
CA PRO A 291 -3.31 -11.79 -4.47
C PRO A 291 -3.87 -11.26 -5.80
N ASP A 292 -3.63 -9.99 -6.08
CA ASP A 292 -4.03 -9.30 -7.30
C ASP A 292 -2.98 -9.52 -8.40
N PRO A 293 -3.34 -10.09 -9.56
CA PRO A 293 -2.40 -10.41 -10.63
C PRO A 293 -2.15 -9.26 -11.62
N ILE A 294 -2.73 -8.06 -11.45
CA ILE A 294 -2.71 -6.98 -12.47
C ILE A 294 -1.32 -6.68 -13.03
N SER A 295 -0.27 -6.67 -12.20
CA SER A 295 1.11 -6.44 -12.62
C SER A 295 1.74 -7.56 -13.45
N ILE A 296 1.21 -8.79 -13.35
CA ILE A 296 1.76 -9.99 -13.99
C ILE A 296 0.86 -10.55 -15.10
N VAL A 297 -0.23 -9.86 -15.45
CA VAL A 297 -1.15 -10.24 -16.53
C VAL A 297 -1.38 -9.08 -17.52
N PRO A 298 -1.62 -9.37 -18.81
CA PRO A 298 -1.93 -8.34 -19.81
C PRO A 298 -3.23 -7.58 -19.53
N THR A 299 -3.27 -6.28 -19.85
CA THR A 299 -4.41 -5.38 -19.58
C THR A 299 -5.67 -5.72 -20.39
N SER A 300 -5.57 -6.41 -21.54
CA SER A 300 -6.70 -6.71 -22.42
C SER A 300 -7.81 -7.57 -21.81
N THR A 301 -7.58 -8.09 -20.61
CA THR A 301 -8.56 -8.86 -19.84
C THR A 301 -9.56 -7.99 -19.08
N MET A 302 -9.31 -6.68 -18.94
CA MET A 302 -10.18 -5.74 -18.22
C MET A 302 -10.92 -4.84 -19.20
N GLY A 303 -12.25 -4.98 -19.26
CA GLY A 303 -13.09 -4.20 -20.17
C GLY A 303 -12.93 -2.69 -19.97
N ARG A 304 -12.61 -1.96 -21.04
CA ARG A 304 -12.54 -0.50 -21.01
C ARG A 304 -13.94 0.08 -20.84
N THR A 305 -14.08 1.01 -19.91
CA THR A 305 -15.28 1.79 -19.64
C THR A 305 -15.03 3.25 -19.99
N GLU A 306 -16.09 4.07 -20.04
CA GLU A 306 -15.93 5.53 -20.21
C GLU A 306 -15.12 6.13 -19.05
N LEU A 307 -15.16 5.52 -17.86
CA LEU A 307 -14.41 5.98 -16.68
C LEU A 307 -12.95 5.51 -16.67
N SER A 308 -12.50 4.75 -17.68
CA SER A 308 -11.14 4.20 -17.77
C SER A 308 -10.44 4.55 -19.09
N THR A 309 -10.75 5.73 -19.66
CA THR A 309 -10.09 6.24 -20.88
C THR A 309 -8.83 7.04 -20.55
N ILE A 310 -7.89 7.10 -21.51
CA ILE A 310 -6.67 7.89 -21.45
C ILE A 310 -6.56 8.62 -22.79
N GLU A 311 -6.69 9.95 -22.76
CA GLU A 311 -6.87 10.78 -23.95
C GLU A 311 -5.85 11.94 -23.93
N LEU A 312 -4.95 11.98 -24.92
CA LEU A 312 -4.04 13.10 -25.08
C LEU A 312 -4.77 14.29 -25.71
N ILE A 313 -4.68 15.46 -25.07
CA ILE A 313 -5.23 16.71 -25.60
C ILE A 313 -4.20 17.28 -26.58
N LYS A 314 -4.53 17.22 -27.87
CA LYS A 314 -3.59 17.53 -28.96
C LYS A 314 -3.39 19.03 -29.21
N GLU A 315 -4.37 19.87 -28.85
CA GLU A 315 -4.35 21.30 -29.13
C GLU A 315 -5.00 22.06 -27.97
N ALA A 316 -4.20 22.82 -27.22
CA ALA A 316 -4.69 23.86 -26.33
C ALA A 316 -3.70 25.04 -26.40
N PRO A 317 -4.19 26.29 -26.44
CA PRO A 317 -3.37 27.47 -26.79
C PRO A 317 -2.21 27.73 -25.82
N ASP A 318 -2.30 27.24 -24.59
CA ASP A 318 -1.38 27.60 -23.49
C ASP A 318 -0.50 26.44 -23.00
N ILE A 319 -0.43 25.33 -23.73
CA ILE A 319 0.44 24.20 -23.34
C ILE A 319 1.90 24.53 -23.70
N PRO A 320 2.85 24.51 -22.73
CA PRO A 320 4.27 24.70 -23.04
C PRO A 320 4.79 23.64 -24.03
N PRO A 321 5.78 23.96 -24.88
CA PRO A 321 6.26 23.05 -25.95
C PRO A 321 6.72 21.66 -25.50
N ASN A 322 7.11 21.52 -24.22
CA ASN A 322 7.61 20.28 -23.62
C ASN A 322 6.62 19.64 -22.63
N LYS A 323 5.36 20.06 -22.70
CA LYS A 323 4.27 19.54 -21.89
C LYS A 323 3.14 19.07 -22.80
N SER A 324 2.27 18.23 -22.26
CA SER A 324 0.97 17.97 -22.86
C SER A 324 -0.04 17.77 -21.76
N TRP A 325 -1.32 17.91 -22.08
CA TRP A 325 -2.39 17.60 -21.15
C TRP A 325 -3.00 16.27 -21.52
N CYS A 326 -3.24 15.43 -20.53
CA CYS A 326 -3.87 14.13 -20.73
C CYS A 326 -5.10 14.04 -19.83
N ARG A 327 -6.26 13.82 -20.46
CA ARG A 327 -7.54 13.57 -19.80
C ARG A 327 -7.62 12.09 -19.46
N ILE A 328 -7.76 11.78 -18.19
CA ILE A 328 -7.68 10.42 -17.65
C ILE A 328 -8.93 10.12 -16.84
N GLY A 329 -9.62 9.04 -17.18
CA GLY A 329 -10.76 8.55 -16.40
C GLY A 329 -10.35 8.11 -15.00
N VAL A 330 -11.17 8.38 -13.99
CA VAL A 330 -10.81 8.11 -12.59
C VAL A 330 -10.67 6.63 -12.24
N ALA A 331 -11.18 5.72 -13.07
CA ALA A 331 -11.05 4.27 -12.91
C ALA A 331 -9.78 3.70 -13.57
N VAL A 332 -9.03 4.50 -14.34
CA VAL A 332 -7.70 4.11 -14.83
C VAL A 332 -6.82 3.76 -13.63
N THR A 333 -6.19 2.59 -13.68
CA THR A 333 -5.20 2.21 -12.67
C THR A 333 -3.84 2.82 -12.99
N ASN A 334 -2.98 3.01 -11.98
CA ASN A 334 -1.60 3.44 -12.22
C ASN A 334 -0.86 2.43 -13.12
N GLU A 335 -1.18 1.12 -13.03
CA GLU A 335 -0.65 0.13 -13.97
C GLU A 335 -1.10 0.38 -15.42
N ASP A 336 -2.37 0.70 -15.64
CA ASP A 336 -2.88 1.01 -16.98
C ASP A 336 -2.24 2.28 -17.54
N PHE A 337 -2.07 3.31 -16.71
CA PHE A 337 -1.44 4.56 -17.12
C PHE A 337 0.06 4.37 -17.40
N ARG A 338 0.78 3.61 -16.55
CA ARG A 338 2.17 3.24 -16.77
C ARG A 338 2.34 2.53 -18.11
N ARG A 339 1.55 1.49 -18.38
CA ARG A 339 1.61 0.74 -19.65
C ARG A 339 1.34 1.65 -20.85
N TRP A 340 0.34 2.52 -20.75
CA TRP A 340 0.06 3.52 -21.77
C TRP A 340 1.27 4.45 -22.00
N ALA A 341 1.90 4.96 -20.94
CA ALA A 341 3.05 5.85 -21.05
C ALA A 341 4.27 5.15 -21.70
N ILE A 342 4.54 3.91 -21.31
CA ILE A 342 5.62 3.08 -21.89
C ILE A 342 5.37 2.76 -23.36
N GLU A 343 4.12 2.44 -23.73
CA GLU A 343 3.76 2.16 -25.12
C GLU A 343 3.85 3.42 -26.00
N ASN A 344 3.37 4.56 -25.50
CA ASN A 344 3.39 5.82 -26.25
C ASN A 344 4.81 6.38 -26.39
N LYS A 345 5.70 6.15 -25.41
CA LYS A 345 7.08 6.67 -25.37
C LYS A 345 7.17 8.19 -25.56
N LYS A 346 6.04 8.93 -25.40
CA LYS A 346 5.93 10.39 -25.59
C LYS A 346 5.47 11.25 -24.38
N TRP A 347 4.78 10.66 -23.40
CA TRP A 347 4.34 11.40 -22.22
C TRP A 347 4.41 10.59 -20.91
N ALA A 348 4.78 11.25 -19.81
CA ALA A 348 4.75 10.68 -18.46
C ALA A 348 4.36 11.73 -17.41
N LEU A 349 3.84 11.28 -16.26
CA LEU A 349 3.76 12.13 -15.08
C LEU A 349 5.16 12.37 -14.52
N PRO A 350 5.47 13.59 -14.03
CA PRO A 350 6.75 13.88 -13.39
C PRO A 350 6.88 13.24 -12.00
N VAL A 351 5.76 12.89 -11.38
CA VAL A 351 5.69 12.30 -10.05
C VAL A 351 4.45 11.43 -9.93
N ASP A 352 4.55 10.30 -9.24
CA ASP A 352 3.43 9.41 -8.90
C ASP A 352 3.77 8.61 -7.63
N VAL A 353 2.81 7.86 -7.11
CA VAL A 353 3.00 6.88 -6.03
C VAL A 353 3.69 5.61 -6.54
N ILE A 354 4.33 4.86 -5.65
CA ILE A 354 5.01 3.61 -5.99
C ILE A 354 4.02 2.53 -6.48
N LEU A 355 2.84 2.44 -5.85
CA LEU A 355 1.84 1.40 -6.12
C LEU A 355 1.22 1.58 -7.51
N VAL A 356 1.02 0.46 -8.20
CA VAL A 356 0.33 0.42 -9.49
C VAL A 356 -1.12 -0.07 -9.36
N GLU A 357 -1.43 -0.74 -8.25
CA GLU A 357 -2.75 -1.26 -7.87
C GLU A 357 -3.60 -0.19 -7.15
N VAL A 358 -3.64 1.01 -7.72
CA VAL A 358 -4.46 2.14 -7.27
C VAL A 358 -5.07 2.80 -8.49
N THR A 359 -6.24 3.40 -8.32
CA THR A 359 -6.91 4.16 -9.39
C THR A 359 -6.49 5.62 -9.36
N ILE A 360 -6.47 6.29 -10.52
CA ILE A 360 -6.18 7.72 -10.65
C ILE A 360 -7.09 8.58 -9.75
N GLY A 361 -8.39 8.27 -9.66
CA GLY A 361 -9.28 8.94 -8.72
C GLY A 361 -8.94 8.67 -7.24
N GLY A 362 -8.35 7.50 -6.96
CA GLY A 362 -7.95 7.08 -5.62
C GLY A 362 -6.64 7.68 -5.13
N VAL A 363 -5.72 8.03 -6.05
CA VAL A 363 -4.50 8.79 -5.72
C VAL A 363 -4.79 10.29 -5.66
N ASN A 364 -5.68 10.78 -6.52
CA ASN A 364 -6.05 12.20 -6.53
C ASN A 364 -6.89 12.59 -5.30
N ALA A 365 -7.92 11.82 -4.95
CA ALA A 365 -8.86 12.22 -3.89
C ALA A 365 -8.20 12.52 -2.52
N PRO A 366 -7.27 11.70 -1.99
CA PRO A 366 -6.58 11.97 -0.73
C PRO A 366 -5.30 12.82 -0.89
N ILE A 367 -5.05 13.40 -2.06
CA ILE A 367 -3.89 14.26 -2.33
C ILE A 367 -2.56 13.49 -2.17
N CYS A 368 -2.44 12.35 -2.88
CA CYS A 368 -1.24 11.54 -2.84
C CYS A 368 -0.04 12.24 -3.51
N HIS A 369 1.14 11.66 -3.26
CA HIS A 369 2.39 12.22 -3.69
C HIS A 369 3.48 11.17 -3.92
N GLY A 370 4.53 11.55 -4.65
CA GLY A 370 5.74 10.75 -4.84
C GLY A 370 6.90 11.28 -4.00
N ALA A 371 8.07 11.46 -4.63
CA ALA A 371 9.29 11.92 -3.98
C ALA A 371 10.10 12.89 -4.86
N GLY A 372 11.07 13.58 -4.25
CA GLY A 372 11.94 14.59 -4.84
C GLY A 372 11.58 16.03 -4.45
N ALA A 373 12.57 16.80 -3.97
CA ALA A 373 12.39 18.18 -3.48
C ALA A 373 11.87 19.19 -4.54
N ARG A 374 11.91 18.82 -5.81
CA ARG A 374 11.35 19.62 -6.91
C ARG A 374 9.88 19.35 -7.19
N HIS A 375 9.37 18.19 -6.76
CA HIS A 375 8.03 17.73 -7.08
C HIS A 375 7.05 18.16 -5.98
N MET A 376 5.91 18.69 -6.42
CA MET A 376 4.77 18.96 -5.54
C MET A 376 3.89 17.70 -5.46
N THR A 377 2.67 17.80 -4.92
CA THR A 377 1.74 16.66 -4.91
C THR A 377 1.27 16.34 -6.32
N ILE A 378 0.73 15.13 -6.55
CA ILE A 378 0.16 14.74 -7.86
C ILE A 378 -0.93 15.75 -8.29
N ASN A 379 -1.67 16.28 -7.32
CA ASN A 379 -2.78 17.19 -7.52
C ASN A 379 -2.36 18.57 -8.05
N ASP A 380 -1.12 18.99 -7.81
CA ASP A 380 -0.58 20.26 -8.34
C ASP A 380 -0.37 20.22 -9.88
N TYR A 381 -0.38 19.01 -10.46
CA TYR A 381 -0.28 18.81 -11.91
C TYR A 381 -1.66 18.72 -12.59
N VAL A 382 -2.76 18.87 -11.86
CA VAL A 382 -4.11 18.87 -12.44
C VAL A 382 -4.38 20.18 -13.17
N ARG A 383 -5.04 20.08 -14.32
CA ARG A 383 -5.45 21.20 -15.20
C ARG A 383 -6.95 21.24 -15.46
N CYS A 384 -7.66 20.15 -15.21
CA CYS A 384 -9.12 20.11 -15.22
C CYS A 384 -9.64 18.98 -14.33
N VAL A 385 -10.77 19.20 -13.66
CA VAL A 385 -11.55 18.17 -12.96
C VAL A 385 -12.95 18.13 -13.55
N GLU A 386 -13.35 16.98 -14.10
CA GLU A 386 -14.72 16.72 -14.55
C GLU A 386 -15.45 15.88 -13.52
N TYR A 387 -16.67 16.28 -13.15
CA TYR A 387 -17.42 15.63 -12.09
C TYR A 387 -18.93 15.73 -12.31
N VAL A 388 -19.66 14.78 -11.74
CA VAL A 388 -21.11 14.83 -11.63
C VAL A 388 -21.48 15.52 -10.32
N ASP A 389 -22.15 16.67 -10.44
CA ASP A 389 -22.59 17.48 -9.30
C ASP A 389 -23.83 16.90 -8.59
N VAL A 390 -24.30 17.58 -7.54
CA VAL A 390 -25.46 17.16 -6.72
C VAL A 390 -26.78 17.07 -7.50
N ASN A 391 -26.87 17.78 -8.64
CA ASN A 391 -28.04 17.79 -9.52
C ASN A 391 -27.96 16.69 -10.60
N GLY A 392 -26.89 15.88 -10.59
CA GLY A 392 -26.65 14.86 -11.60
C GLY A 392 -26.29 15.45 -12.96
N VAL A 393 -25.67 16.62 -12.98
CA VAL A 393 -25.15 17.30 -14.18
C VAL A 393 -23.63 17.11 -14.24
N LEU A 394 -23.11 16.87 -15.45
CA LEU A 394 -21.65 16.81 -15.66
C LEU A 394 -21.13 18.24 -15.73
N GLN A 395 -20.15 18.56 -14.88
CA GLN A 395 -19.50 19.84 -14.77
C GLN A 395 -17.99 19.69 -14.96
N SER A 396 -17.29 20.80 -15.21
CA SER A 396 -15.83 20.85 -15.26
C SER A 396 -15.27 22.06 -14.53
N VAL A 397 -14.08 21.92 -13.95
CA VAL A 397 -13.34 23.03 -13.31
C VAL A 397 -11.92 23.02 -13.87
N SER A 398 -11.54 24.12 -14.53
CA SER A 398 -10.18 24.32 -15.07
C SER A 398 -9.53 25.64 -14.62
N GLU A 399 -10.28 26.52 -13.94
CA GLU A 399 -9.76 27.79 -13.44
C GLU A 399 -8.71 27.54 -12.35
N PRO A 400 -7.47 28.08 -12.47
CA PRO A 400 -6.38 27.76 -11.54
C PRO A 400 -6.69 27.97 -10.05
N GLU A 401 -7.39 29.04 -9.70
CA GLU A 401 -7.77 29.28 -8.30
C GLU A 401 -8.84 28.29 -7.79
N HIS A 402 -9.78 27.90 -8.66
CA HIS A 402 -10.77 26.87 -8.31
C HIS A 402 -10.14 25.47 -8.17
N LEU A 403 -9.10 25.17 -8.97
CA LEU A 403 -8.37 23.92 -8.89
C LEU A 403 -7.70 23.69 -7.54
N LYS A 404 -7.35 24.75 -6.79
CA LYS A 404 -6.78 24.63 -5.43
C LYS A 404 -7.72 23.92 -4.44
N ALA A 405 -9.03 23.88 -4.71
CA ALA A 405 -9.99 23.05 -3.98
C ALA A 405 -10.45 21.84 -4.80
N ALA A 406 -10.74 22.01 -6.09
CA ALA A 406 -11.33 20.95 -6.92
C ALA A 406 -10.38 19.76 -7.15
N ALA A 407 -9.08 20.03 -7.36
CA ALA A 407 -8.10 19.00 -7.65
C ALA A 407 -7.84 18.07 -6.47
N GLY A 408 -8.13 18.46 -5.23
CA GLY A 408 -7.96 17.68 -4.01
C GLY A 408 -9.22 17.70 -3.16
N CYS A 409 -10.37 17.44 -3.79
CA CYS A 409 -11.68 17.68 -3.18
C CYS A 409 -12.19 16.54 -2.30
N PHE A 410 -11.45 15.44 -2.12
CA PHE A 410 -11.88 14.25 -1.38
C PHE A 410 -13.22 13.66 -1.86
N GLY A 411 -13.62 13.92 -3.11
CA GLY A 411 -14.94 13.55 -3.64
C GLY A 411 -16.12 14.35 -3.05
N LEU A 412 -15.86 15.48 -2.38
CA LEU A 412 -16.89 16.37 -1.81
C LEU A 412 -17.52 17.30 -2.85
N LEU A 413 -16.78 17.63 -3.92
CA LEU A 413 -17.27 18.41 -5.05
C LEU A 413 -18.40 17.69 -5.81
N GLY A 414 -18.30 16.35 -5.85
CA GLY A 414 -19.21 15.44 -6.54
C GLY A 414 -18.50 14.15 -6.93
N VAL A 415 -19.13 13.35 -7.79
CA VAL A 415 -18.49 12.14 -8.31
C VAL A 415 -17.59 12.53 -9.48
N VAL A 416 -16.28 12.68 -9.21
CA VAL A 416 -15.27 12.93 -10.25
C VAL A 416 -15.26 11.78 -11.24
N THR A 417 -15.28 12.09 -12.54
CA THR A 417 -15.29 11.08 -13.62
C THR A 417 -13.97 11.09 -14.39
N HIS A 418 -13.38 12.27 -14.60
CA HIS A 418 -12.12 12.42 -15.31
C HIS A 418 -11.28 13.54 -14.70
N ILE A 419 -9.96 13.41 -14.81
CA ILE A 419 -8.98 14.38 -14.37
C ILE A 419 -8.02 14.61 -15.53
N THR A 420 -7.77 15.86 -15.86
CA THR A 420 -6.73 16.23 -16.84
C THR A 420 -5.45 16.58 -16.11
N PHE A 421 -4.38 15.85 -16.39
CA PHE A 421 -3.04 16.11 -15.86
C PHE A 421 -2.14 16.77 -16.89
N GLU A 422 -1.25 17.65 -16.43
CA GLU A 422 -0.08 18.06 -17.19
C GLU A 422 1.00 16.98 -17.12
N LEU A 423 1.43 16.51 -18.29
CA LEU A 423 2.47 15.51 -18.48
C LEU A 423 3.74 16.15 -19.05
N ASP A 424 4.87 15.53 -18.79
CA ASP A 424 6.18 15.90 -19.35
C ASP A 424 6.42 15.16 -20.67
N TYR A 425 6.99 15.87 -21.66
CA TYR A 425 7.34 15.32 -22.97
C TYR A 425 8.59 14.43 -22.94
N PHE A 426 8.58 13.25 -23.59
CA PHE A 426 9.75 12.36 -23.56
C PHE A 426 10.99 12.85 -24.34
N GLU A 427 10.90 13.61 -25.44
CA GLU A 427 12.15 14.04 -26.12
C GLU A 427 12.91 15.10 -25.31
N GLN A 428 12.28 15.68 -24.27
CA GLN A 428 12.94 16.54 -23.29
C GLN A 428 12.90 15.97 -21.87
N MET A 429 12.32 14.78 -21.68
CA MET A 429 12.59 13.96 -20.51
C MET A 429 13.86 13.17 -20.72
N THR A 430 14.33 12.81 -19.56
CA THR A 430 15.63 12.30 -19.26
C THR A 430 15.26 10.93 -18.67
N TYR A 431 15.64 9.83 -19.32
CA TYR A 431 15.54 8.47 -18.78
C TYR A 431 15.98 8.46 -17.33
N ALA A 432 15.32 7.69 -16.47
CA ALA A 432 15.76 7.58 -15.10
C ALA A 432 17.06 6.75 -15.06
N GLU A 433 18.08 7.28 -14.39
CA GLU A 433 19.32 6.58 -14.09
C GLU A 433 19.28 6.15 -12.62
N LEU A 434 18.65 5.00 -12.36
CA LEU A 434 18.50 4.46 -11.01
C LEU A 434 19.86 3.96 -10.51
N LYS A 435 20.18 4.34 -9.27
CA LYS A 435 21.37 3.87 -8.54
C LYS A 435 20.96 3.40 -7.15
N PRO A 436 20.18 2.30 -7.05
CA PRO A 436 19.68 1.83 -5.78
C PRO A 436 20.76 1.09 -4.99
N LEU A 437 20.90 1.41 -3.70
CA LEU A 437 22.02 0.96 -2.85
C LEU A 437 21.53 0.42 -1.50
N LYS A 438 22.24 -0.55 -0.92
CA LYS A 438 22.05 -0.96 0.49
C LYS A 438 23.17 -0.38 1.34
N GLN A 439 22.94 0.80 1.88
CA GLN A 439 23.94 1.59 2.60
C GLN A 439 23.84 1.38 4.13
N PRO A 440 24.93 1.41 4.92
CA PRO A 440 24.83 1.33 6.37
C PRO A 440 23.90 2.41 6.95
N VAL A 441 23.13 2.05 7.98
CA VAL A 441 22.04 2.90 8.51
C VAL A 441 22.50 4.29 8.94
N ALA A 442 23.70 4.39 9.52
CA ALA A 442 24.30 5.66 9.95
C ALA A 442 24.72 6.57 8.79
N GLU A 443 25.01 6.00 7.62
CA GLU A 443 25.47 6.77 6.46
C GLU A 443 24.29 7.20 5.56
N ALA A 444 23.21 6.42 5.54
CA ALA A 444 22.06 6.64 4.65
C ALA A 444 21.21 7.85 5.06
N VAL A 445 20.79 7.89 6.33
CA VAL A 445 20.18 9.05 6.99
C VAL A 445 20.96 9.29 8.28
N PRO A 446 21.93 10.21 8.27
CA PRO A 446 22.87 10.38 9.39
C PRO A 446 22.20 10.86 10.67
N PRO A 447 22.64 10.41 11.86
CA PRO A 447 22.11 10.90 13.13
C PRO A 447 22.58 12.32 13.43
N ILE A 448 21.91 12.98 14.37
CA ILE A 448 22.31 14.32 14.83
C ILE A 448 23.60 14.19 15.63
N ASP A 449 23.56 13.40 16.69
CA ASP A 449 24.71 12.94 17.44
C ASP A 449 24.93 11.46 17.13
N LYS A 450 26.17 11.05 16.89
CA LYS A 450 26.46 9.63 16.69
C LYS A 450 25.85 8.77 17.80
N ASN A 451 25.85 9.22 19.05
CA ASN A 451 25.38 8.46 20.21
C ASN A 451 23.89 8.12 20.15
N ASP A 452 23.13 8.79 19.28
CA ASP A 452 21.72 8.48 19.00
C ASP A 452 21.53 7.12 18.32
N ILE A 453 22.60 6.47 17.83
CA ILE A 453 22.53 5.15 17.21
C ILE A 453 22.36 4.06 18.29
N PRO A 454 21.28 3.24 18.23
CA PRO A 454 21.09 2.09 19.10
C PRO A 454 22.29 1.14 19.07
N ILE A 455 22.65 0.59 20.24
CA ILE A 455 23.85 -0.26 20.37
C ILE A 455 23.84 -1.42 19.38
N ALA A 456 22.70 -2.07 19.15
CA ALA A 456 22.57 -3.15 18.18
C ALA A 456 22.86 -2.76 16.72
N LEU A 457 22.62 -1.49 16.36
CA LEU A 457 22.86 -0.95 15.01
C LEU A 457 24.29 -0.43 14.81
N ARG A 458 25.07 -0.31 15.88
CA ARG A 458 26.48 0.08 15.79
C ARG A 458 27.22 -0.99 14.97
N THR A 459 27.92 -0.53 13.94
CA THR A 459 28.66 -1.40 13.02
C THR A 459 29.95 -1.87 13.68
N ASN A 460 30.27 -3.16 13.53
CA ASN A 460 31.63 -3.62 13.74
C ASN A 460 32.44 -3.35 12.47
N PRO A 461 33.75 -3.09 12.56
CA PRO A 461 34.57 -2.87 11.38
C PRO A 461 34.54 -4.11 10.48
N GLN A 462 34.35 -3.89 9.17
CA GLN A 462 34.41 -4.95 8.16
C GLN A 462 35.52 -4.62 7.15
N LYS A 463 36.45 -5.55 6.98
CA LYS A 463 37.46 -5.46 5.91
C LYS A 463 36.72 -5.57 4.59
N GLY A 464 36.97 -4.62 3.68
CA GLY A 464 36.45 -4.72 2.32
C GLY A 464 37.01 -5.98 1.66
N ALA A 465 36.14 -6.89 1.22
CA ALA A 465 36.51 -7.94 0.29
C ALA A 465 36.94 -7.31 -1.05
N LYS A 466 37.54 -8.11 -1.95
CA LYS A 466 38.09 -7.59 -3.21
C LYS A 466 36.99 -6.96 -4.07
N GLY A 467 36.99 -5.63 -4.19
CA GLY A 467 35.97 -4.87 -4.92
C GLY A 467 34.91 -4.20 -4.04
N HIS A 468 34.90 -4.48 -2.73
CA HIS A 468 33.94 -3.92 -1.79
C HIS A 468 34.57 -2.86 -0.87
N ARG A 469 33.77 -1.85 -0.51
CA ARG A 469 34.19 -0.78 0.41
C ARG A 469 34.32 -1.34 1.83
N ALA A 470 35.43 -1.04 2.51
CA ALA A 470 35.55 -1.32 3.93
C ALA A 470 34.51 -0.50 4.73
N ILE A 471 33.81 -1.15 5.65
CA ILE A 471 32.82 -0.48 6.51
C ILE A 471 33.50 -0.15 7.84
N LYS A 472 33.48 1.14 8.19
CA LYS A 472 34.03 1.61 9.46
C LYS A 472 33.24 1.04 10.64
N GLY A 473 33.98 0.63 11.66
CA GLY A 473 33.39 0.32 12.95
C GLY A 473 32.82 1.59 13.59
N TRP A 474 31.79 1.43 14.42
CA TRP A 474 31.17 2.52 15.16
C TRP A 474 32.18 3.39 15.93
N ASN A 475 33.18 2.78 16.56
CA ASN A 475 34.23 3.50 17.30
C ASN A 475 35.24 4.22 16.38
N GLU A 476 35.23 3.93 15.08
CA GLU A 476 36.11 4.53 14.06
C GLU A 476 35.44 5.72 13.35
N ILE A 477 34.15 5.97 13.60
CA ILE A 477 33.40 7.09 13.02
C ILE A 477 33.87 8.41 13.65
N THR A 478 34.47 9.26 12.83
CA THR A 478 34.92 10.61 13.21
C THR A 478 33.80 11.65 13.04
N GLU A 479 34.01 12.85 13.54
CA GLU A 479 33.11 13.99 13.27
C GLU A 479 33.11 14.37 11.79
N ASP A 480 34.27 14.28 11.12
CA ASP A 480 34.39 14.51 9.68
C ASP A 480 33.59 13.48 8.87
N ASP A 481 33.62 12.20 9.24
CA ASP A 481 32.80 11.16 8.61
C ASP A 481 31.31 11.51 8.72
N LEU A 482 30.85 11.88 9.92
CA LEU A 482 29.47 12.27 10.15
C LEU A 482 29.09 13.50 9.32
N LYS A 483 29.99 14.47 9.22
CA LYS A 483 29.78 15.66 8.39
C LYS A 483 29.65 15.30 6.91
N ASP A 484 30.54 14.48 6.37
CA ASP A 484 30.51 14.05 4.96
C ASP A 484 29.23 13.27 4.65
N TRP A 485 28.77 12.42 5.57
CA TRP A 485 27.49 11.72 5.39
C TRP A 485 26.31 12.68 5.44
N LYS A 486 26.32 13.67 6.34
CA LYS A 486 25.27 14.71 6.42
C LYS A 486 25.22 15.52 5.12
N ASP A 487 26.37 15.91 4.59
CA ASP A 487 26.47 16.63 3.33
C ASP A 487 25.98 15.76 2.15
N SER A 488 26.35 14.48 2.11
CA SER A 488 25.86 13.54 1.08
C SER A 488 24.35 13.28 1.15
N PHE A 489 23.79 13.17 2.35
CA PHE A 489 22.36 13.04 2.56
C PHE A 489 21.63 14.31 2.11
N ALA A 490 22.09 15.48 2.54
CA ALA A 490 21.51 16.78 2.17
C ALA A 490 21.53 17.00 0.66
N GLU A 491 22.63 16.63 -0.01
CA GLU A 491 22.76 16.72 -1.47
C GLU A 491 21.71 15.86 -2.18
N LYS A 492 21.57 14.57 -1.79
CA LYS A 492 20.53 13.69 -2.36
C LYS A 492 19.13 14.20 -2.07
N ALA A 493 18.87 14.64 -0.84
CA ALA A 493 17.58 15.15 -0.39
C ALA A 493 17.15 16.41 -1.14
N ALA A 494 18.07 17.34 -1.41
CA ALA A 494 17.79 18.60 -2.09
C ALA A 494 17.73 18.48 -3.61
N ASN A 495 18.57 17.63 -4.22
CA ASN A 495 18.87 17.74 -5.64
C ASN A 495 18.47 16.52 -6.49
N ALA A 496 18.22 15.35 -5.90
CA ALA A 496 17.79 14.21 -6.69
C ALA A 496 16.42 14.45 -7.33
N TYR A 497 16.21 13.95 -8.56
CA TYR A 497 14.89 13.95 -9.18
C TYR A 497 13.90 13.18 -8.31
N TYR A 498 14.31 12.00 -7.83
CA TYR A 498 13.57 11.17 -6.89
C TYR A 498 14.46 10.84 -5.69
N SER A 499 13.93 10.93 -4.48
CA SER A 499 14.70 10.70 -3.24
C SER A 499 13.91 9.93 -2.20
N GLU A 500 14.30 8.67 -1.97
CA GLU A 500 13.61 7.79 -1.03
C GLU A 500 14.55 6.83 -0.29
N TRP A 501 14.25 6.58 0.99
CA TRP A 501 15.01 5.72 1.89
C TRP A 501 14.08 4.75 2.62
N PHE A 502 14.51 3.49 2.74
CA PHE A 502 13.75 2.41 3.36
C PHE A 502 14.59 1.71 4.43
N TRP A 503 14.16 1.80 5.69
CA TRP A 503 14.73 1.04 6.79
C TRP A 503 13.77 -0.05 7.24
N PHE A 504 14.11 -1.30 6.91
CA PHE A 504 13.40 -2.44 7.45
C PHE A 504 13.84 -2.72 8.89
N THR A 505 12.87 -3.09 9.72
CA THR A 505 13.06 -3.24 11.18
C THR A 505 14.24 -4.17 11.49
N PHE A 506 15.13 -3.72 12.39
CA PHE A 506 16.36 -4.42 12.83
C PHE A 506 17.46 -4.66 11.77
N GLN A 507 17.32 -4.10 10.56
CA GLN A 507 18.40 -4.11 9.58
C GLN A 507 19.50 -3.10 9.93
N LYS A 508 20.76 -3.46 9.67
CA LYS A 508 21.91 -2.54 9.78
C LYS A 508 22.12 -1.68 8.54
N ARG A 509 21.37 -1.96 7.48
CA ARG A 509 21.41 -1.24 6.20
C ARG A 509 20.05 -0.66 5.87
N VAL A 510 20.08 0.45 5.17
CA VAL A 510 18.94 1.16 4.59
C VAL A 510 19.03 0.98 3.09
N TRP A 511 17.91 0.67 2.46
CA TRP A 511 17.84 0.69 1.02
C TRP A 511 17.57 2.13 0.56
N VAL A 512 18.46 2.67 -0.28
CA VAL A 512 18.44 4.06 -0.74
C VAL A 512 18.14 4.04 -2.23
N ASN A 513 17.02 4.65 -2.62
CA ASN A 513 16.61 4.79 -4.02
C ASN A 513 16.55 6.26 -4.38
N CYS A 514 17.72 6.88 -4.56
CA CYS A 514 17.83 8.26 -5.03
C CYS A 514 18.39 8.26 -6.45
N TRP A 515 17.69 8.91 -7.37
CA TRP A 515 18.08 8.91 -8.77
C TRP A 515 17.80 10.24 -9.46
N ASN A 516 18.56 10.44 -10.53
CA ASN A 516 18.43 11.58 -11.43
C ASN A 516 18.06 11.07 -12.81
N THR A 517 17.79 12.01 -13.69
CA THR A 517 17.37 11.71 -15.05
C THR A 517 18.50 12.06 -16.04
N THR A 518 18.61 11.33 -17.17
CA THR A 518 19.58 11.56 -18.26
C THR A 518 18.94 11.55 -19.65
N THR A 519 19.35 12.39 -20.60
CA THR A 519 18.81 12.36 -21.98
C THR A 519 19.42 11.23 -22.82
N ASP A 520 20.45 10.55 -22.31
CA ASP A 520 21.16 9.49 -23.03
C ASP A 520 20.35 8.19 -23.04
N ALA A 521 19.84 7.78 -24.21
CA ALA A 521 19.04 6.56 -24.37
C ALA A 521 19.85 5.26 -24.44
N LYS A 522 21.19 5.31 -24.46
CA LYS A 522 22.01 4.10 -24.58
C LYS A 522 21.78 3.16 -23.41
N ASP A 523 21.76 1.86 -23.68
CA ASP A 523 21.63 0.81 -22.66
C ASP A 523 20.33 0.91 -21.83
N LEU A 524 19.28 1.50 -22.42
CA LEU A 524 17.95 1.51 -21.82
C LEU A 524 17.43 0.07 -21.66
N GLN A 525 16.95 -0.22 -20.46
CA GLN A 525 16.35 -1.51 -20.12
C GLN A 525 14.97 -1.33 -19.49
N GLU A 526 14.14 -2.36 -19.62
CA GLU A 526 12.91 -2.48 -18.84
C GLU A 526 13.26 -2.69 -17.36
N TYR A 527 12.60 -1.96 -16.46
CA TYR A 527 12.81 -2.12 -15.03
C TYR A 527 11.50 -1.90 -14.26
N PRO A 528 11.10 -2.81 -13.36
CA PRO A 528 11.62 -4.18 -13.25
C PRO A 528 11.42 -4.96 -14.56
N THR A 529 12.30 -5.93 -14.83
CA THR A 529 12.11 -6.88 -15.95
C THR A 529 10.85 -7.74 -15.74
N ALA A 530 10.45 -8.52 -16.74
CA ALA A 530 9.32 -9.45 -16.59
C ALA A 530 9.54 -10.46 -15.45
N GLU A 531 10.75 -11.00 -15.33
CA GLU A 531 11.16 -11.89 -14.26
C GLU A 531 11.16 -11.18 -12.90
N ASP A 532 11.77 -9.99 -12.81
CA ASP A 532 11.80 -9.23 -11.56
C ASP A 532 10.40 -8.86 -11.10
N THR A 533 9.52 -8.48 -12.03
CA THR A 533 8.11 -8.19 -11.75
C THR A 533 7.41 -9.40 -11.15
N PHE A 534 7.62 -10.59 -11.71
CA PHE A 534 7.08 -11.82 -11.13
C PHE A 534 7.66 -12.12 -9.74
N LEU A 535 8.97 -11.99 -9.55
CA LEU A 535 9.62 -12.25 -8.26
C LEU A 535 9.13 -11.29 -7.17
N GLN A 536 8.97 -10.00 -7.51
CA GLN A 536 8.40 -9.00 -6.61
C GLN A 536 6.93 -9.30 -6.29
N TRP A 537 6.14 -9.70 -7.29
CA TRP A 537 4.76 -10.11 -7.08
C TRP A 537 4.64 -11.35 -6.19
N LEU A 538 5.48 -12.36 -6.44
CA LEU A 538 5.56 -13.59 -5.67
C LEU A 538 5.98 -13.32 -4.23
N GLN A 539 6.95 -12.43 -4.03
CA GLN A 539 7.37 -11.97 -2.71
C GLN A 539 6.21 -11.30 -1.96
N GLY A 540 5.48 -10.38 -2.60
CA GLY A 540 4.31 -9.73 -2.01
C GLY A 540 3.21 -10.74 -1.64
N TRP A 541 2.93 -11.69 -2.54
CA TRP A 541 1.98 -12.78 -2.27
C TRP A 541 2.43 -13.65 -1.09
N MET A 542 3.70 -14.08 -1.05
CA MET A 542 4.23 -14.87 0.06
C MET A 542 4.20 -14.10 1.37
N GLY A 543 4.48 -12.80 1.38
CA GLY A 543 4.27 -11.94 2.55
C GLY A 543 2.82 -11.97 3.05
N GLY A 544 1.86 -11.90 2.13
CA GLY A 544 0.42 -12.06 2.41
C GLY A 544 0.07 -13.44 2.98
N VAL A 545 0.59 -14.53 2.40
CA VAL A 545 0.38 -15.89 2.91
C VAL A 545 0.94 -16.02 4.33
N ILE A 546 2.20 -15.64 4.54
CA ILE A 546 2.94 -15.77 5.80
C ILE A 546 2.20 -15.07 6.94
N THR A 547 1.83 -13.81 6.73
CA THR A 547 1.18 -12.96 7.76
C THR A 547 -0.22 -13.44 8.13
N GLU A 548 -0.89 -14.20 7.26
CA GLU A 548 -2.21 -14.78 7.59
C GLU A 548 -2.13 -16.08 8.41
N THR A 549 -0.95 -16.71 8.53
CA THR A 549 -0.79 -18.00 9.22
C THR A 549 -0.82 -17.89 10.75
N TYR A 550 -1.36 -18.91 11.42
CA TYR A 550 -1.27 -19.03 12.89
C TYR A 550 0.16 -19.28 13.37
N PHE A 551 0.98 -19.98 12.57
CA PHE A 551 2.39 -20.18 12.87
C PHE A 551 3.12 -18.84 13.02
N PHE A 552 2.98 -17.96 12.03
CA PHE A 552 3.61 -16.65 12.05
C PHE A 552 3.16 -15.80 13.24
N LYS A 553 1.85 -15.79 13.52
CA LYS A 553 1.25 -15.09 14.66
C LYS A 553 1.76 -15.58 16.02
N ALA A 554 2.17 -16.84 16.10
CA ALA A 554 2.72 -17.42 17.32
C ALA A 554 4.20 -17.06 17.54
N LEU A 555 4.92 -16.59 16.50
CA LEU A 555 6.32 -16.21 16.63
C LEU A 555 6.47 -14.92 17.47
N PRO A 556 7.60 -14.73 18.17
CA PRO A 556 7.92 -13.45 18.82
C PRO A 556 7.92 -12.28 17.82
N GLY A 557 7.48 -11.09 18.26
CA GLY A 557 7.38 -9.92 17.39
C GLY A 557 8.68 -9.55 16.67
N ALA A 558 9.83 -9.70 17.34
CA ALA A 558 11.14 -9.47 16.73
C ALA A 558 11.47 -10.48 15.61
N TRP A 559 11.06 -11.74 15.76
CA TRP A 559 11.22 -12.76 14.72
C TRP A 559 10.29 -12.51 13.54
N GLN A 560 9.03 -12.13 13.82
CA GLN A 560 8.09 -11.73 12.78
C GLN A 560 8.66 -10.55 11.96
N ALA A 561 9.11 -9.51 12.64
CA ALA A 561 9.70 -8.34 12.01
C ALA A 561 10.93 -8.71 11.17
N GLN A 562 11.84 -9.51 11.71
CA GLN A 562 13.05 -9.89 11.00
C GLN A 562 12.79 -10.80 9.80
N MET A 563 11.84 -11.72 9.88
CA MET A 563 11.49 -12.58 8.75
C MET A 563 10.91 -11.74 7.59
N LEU A 564 10.05 -10.77 7.89
CA LEU A 564 9.51 -9.84 6.89
C LEU A 564 10.58 -8.89 6.36
N ALA A 565 11.47 -8.38 7.21
CA ALA A 565 12.58 -7.51 6.81
C ALA A 565 13.54 -8.21 5.85
N THR A 566 13.87 -9.47 6.13
CA THR A 566 14.72 -10.30 5.27
C THR A 566 14.03 -10.59 3.93
N LEU A 567 12.74 -10.94 3.94
CA LEU A 567 11.97 -11.11 2.70
C LEU A 567 11.92 -9.81 1.90
N GLY A 568 11.67 -8.67 2.56
CA GLY A 568 11.63 -7.31 2.00
C GLY A 568 12.90 -6.93 1.26
N MET A 569 14.05 -7.06 1.94
CA MET A 569 15.37 -6.70 1.42
C MET A 569 15.88 -7.62 0.30
N ALA A 570 15.34 -8.84 0.19
CA ALA A 570 15.86 -9.85 -0.74
C ALA A 570 15.72 -9.46 -2.22
N VAL A 571 14.61 -8.82 -2.60
CA VAL A 571 14.33 -8.44 -4.00
C VAL A 571 14.51 -6.94 -4.25
N LEU A 572 15.12 -6.21 -3.31
CA LEU A 572 15.50 -4.82 -3.50
C LEU A 572 16.96 -4.77 -3.99
N PRO A 573 17.24 -4.09 -5.12
CA PRO A 573 18.59 -4.05 -5.67
C PRO A 573 19.58 -3.25 -4.80
N PRO A 574 20.85 -3.65 -4.71
CA PRO A 574 21.42 -4.83 -5.33
C PRO A 574 20.95 -6.12 -4.66
N VAL A 575 20.69 -7.12 -5.50
CA VAL A 575 19.95 -8.33 -5.13
C VAL A 575 20.86 -9.46 -4.63
N ARG A 576 22.04 -9.63 -5.25
CA ARG A 576 23.00 -10.71 -4.92
C ARG A 576 24.12 -10.25 -3.99
N GLN A 577 24.75 -9.10 -4.28
CA GLN A 577 25.82 -8.53 -3.46
C GLN A 577 25.37 -7.19 -2.87
N GLU A 578 25.15 -7.14 -1.55
CA GLU A 578 24.58 -5.95 -0.90
C GLU A 578 25.43 -4.66 -1.05
N ASP A 579 26.72 -4.81 -1.37
CA ASP A 579 27.66 -3.69 -1.57
C ASP A 579 27.76 -3.21 -3.03
N ASP A 580 27.10 -3.90 -3.97
CA ASP A 580 27.06 -3.49 -5.37
C ASP A 580 26.40 -2.12 -5.55
N GLN A 581 26.80 -1.45 -6.64
CA GLN A 581 26.30 -0.13 -7.03
C GLN A 581 25.70 -0.22 -8.44
N PRO A 582 24.62 -1.00 -8.64
CA PRO A 582 24.06 -1.19 -9.97
C PRO A 582 23.54 0.13 -10.51
N VAL A 583 23.65 0.30 -11.84
CA VAL A 583 23.07 1.42 -12.56
C VAL A 583 22.05 0.86 -13.53
N TYR A 584 20.79 1.26 -13.37
CA TYR A 584 19.72 0.89 -14.30
C TYR A 584 19.25 2.14 -15.02
N LYS A 585 19.24 2.08 -16.35
CA LYS A 585 18.65 3.14 -17.15
C LYS A 585 17.29 2.68 -17.65
N THR A 586 16.22 3.38 -17.29
CA THR A 586 14.85 2.99 -17.67
C THR A 586 13.95 4.20 -17.92
N MET A 587 12.73 3.95 -18.38
CA MET A 587 11.74 4.99 -18.61
C MET A 587 11.24 5.54 -17.26
N VAL A 588 10.96 6.84 -17.16
CA VAL A 588 10.55 7.45 -15.88
C VAL A 588 9.32 6.79 -15.24
N PRO A 589 8.24 6.43 -15.96
CA PRO A 589 7.11 5.70 -15.35
C PRO A 589 7.53 4.40 -14.63
N ASP A 590 8.49 3.69 -15.20
CA ASP A 590 9.05 2.45 -14.65
C ASP A 590 9.94 2.71 -13.43
N ALA A 591 10.64 3.85 -13.40
CA ALA A 591 11.42 4.28 -12.25
C ALA A 591 10.56 4.81 -11.09
N LEU A 592 9.45 5.49 -11.38
CA LEU A 592 8.46 5.93 -10.38
C LEU A 592 7.76 4.72 -9.76
N HIS A 593 7.34 3.78 -10.60
CA HIS A 593 6.78 2.51 -10.17
C HIS A 593 7.89 1.45 -10.17
N PHE A 594 8.88 1.55 -9.27
CA PHE A 594 10.00 0.60 -9.22
C PHE A 594 9.67 -0.73 -8.51
N ARG A 595 8.46 -0.87 -7.94
CA ARG A 595 7.95 -2.08 -7.26
C ARG A 595 6.64 -2.59 -7.87
N ARG A 596 6.44 -3.92 -7.87
CA ARG A 596 5.21 -4.58 -8.31
C ARG A 596 4.69 -5.56 -7.26
N GLY A 597 3.36 -5.68 -7.14
CA GLY A 597 2.71 -6.67 -6.28
C GLY A 597 2.83 -6.45 -4.78
N VAL A 598 3.30 -5.28 -4.33
CA VAL A 598 3.39 -4.93 -2.89
C VAL A 598 2.00 -4.91 -2.23
N GLN A 599 0.93 -4.67 -3.01
CA GLN A 599 -0.46 -4.77 -2.56
C GLN A 599 -0.82 -6.16 -2.02
N ASN A 600 -0.10 -7.21 -2.40
CA ASN A 600 -0.42 -8.59 -2.02
C ASN A 600 -0.14 -8.92 -0.55
N MET A 601 0.57 -8.04 0.17
CA MET A 601 0.77 -8.13 1.60
C MET A 601 0.11 -6.95 2.31
N ARG A 602 -0.89 -7.24 3.15
CA ARG A 602 -1.62 -6.19 3.89
C ARG A 602 -0.75 -5.57 4.97
N VAL A 603 -0.81 -4.24 5.09
CA VAL A 603 -0.08 -3.47 6.10
C VAL A 603 -0.99 -2.54 6.87
N ARG A 604 -0.50 -2.11 8.03
CA ARG A 604 -0.94 -0.93 8.78
C ARG A 604 0.06 0.19 8.48
N ASP A 605 -0.42 1.42 8.41
CA ASP A 605 0.38 2.50 7.84
C ASP A 605 -0.01 3.85 8.43
N MET A 606 0.95 4.52 9.06
CA MET A 606 0.84 5.92 9.43
C MET A 606 1.89 6.73 8.67
N GLU A 607 1.55 7.96 8.30
CA GLU A 607 2.49 8.85 7.65
C GLU A 607 2.26 10.29 8.08
N PHE A 608 3.34 11.04 8.29
CA PHE A 608 3.30 12.47 8.51
C PHE A 608 4.11 13.24 7.47
N GLN A 609 3.55 14.39 7.10
CA GLN A 609 4.14 15.42 6.29
C GLN A 609 4.73 16.48 7.24
N ILE A 610 6.03 16.41 7.48
CA ILE A 610 6.76 17.27 8.41
C ILE A 610 7.40 18.42 7.63
N PRO A 611 7.07 19.70 7.92
CA PRO A 611 7.70 20.83 7.26
C PRO A 611 9.22 20.85 7.49
N ILE A 612 9.99 21.15 6.44
CA ILE A 612 11.43 21.40 6.53
C ILE A 612 11.64 22.92 6.40
N PRO A 613 11.90 23.63 7.51
CA PRO A 613 12.20 25.05 7.48
C PRO A 613 13.59 25.31 6.90
N ASN A 614 13.96 26.57 6.74
CA ASN A 614 15.32 26.94 6.38
C ASN A 614 16.22 27.02 7.63
N LEU A 615 17.53 26.91 7.45
CA LEU A 615 18.50 27.19 8.50
C LEU A 615 18.45 28.68 8.93
N PRO A 616 18.71 29.01 10.21
CA PRO A 616 18.78 30.39 10.68
C PRO A 616 19.67 31.29 9.81
N GLY A 617 19.06 32.34 9.24
CA GLY A 617 19.76 33.31 8.39
C GLY A 617 20.20 32.77 7.02
N SER A 618 19.61 31.68 6.54
CA SER A 618 19.90 31.05 5.25
C SER A 618 18.63 30.68 4.48
N ASP A 619 18.74 30.52 3.17
CA ASP A 619 17.69 29.93 2.32
C ASP A 619 17.85 28.40 2.17
N LYS A 620 18.87 27.82 2.79
CA LYS A 620 19.13 26.38 2.74
C LYS A 620 18.17 25.62 3.68
N PRO A 621 17.63 24.46 3.29
CA PRO A 621 16.78 23.64 4.15
C PRO A 621 17.51 23.14 5.41
N ASP A 622 16.81 23.10 6.54
CA ASP A 622 17.29 22.47 7.77
C ASP A 622 16.95 20.97 7.79
N PHE A 623 17.81 20.16 7.17
CA PHE A 623 17.66 18.71 7.14
C PHE A 623 17.85 18.02 8.50
N GLU A 624 18.25 18.74 9.55
CA GLU A 624 18.33 18.21 10.92
C GLU A 624 16.95 17.73 11.40
N ILE A 625 15.87 18.41 10.99
CA ILE A 625 14.49 17.99 11.29
C ILE A 625 14.20 16.59 10.75
N VAL A 626 14.67 16.28 9.54
CA VAL A 626 14.45 14.98 8.89
C VAL A 626 15.23 13.88 9.60
N GLN A 627 16.52 14.15 9.86
CA GLN A 627 17.39 13.23 10.58
C GLN A 627 16.83 12.91 11.97
N ARG A 628 16.39 13.94 12.71
CA ARG A 628 15.76 13.76 14.01
C ARG A 628 14.49 12.92 13.92
N ALA A 629 13.60 13.22 12.97
CA ALA A 629 12.36 12.47 12.76
C ALA A 629 12.59 10.98 12.49
N TRP A 630 13.57 10.68 11.62
CA TRP A 630 13.97 9.33 11.27
C TRP A 630 14.49 8.54 12.48
N TRP A 631 15.46 9.10 13.20
CA TRP A 631 16.06 8.45 14.36
C TRP A 631 15.12 8.38 15.56
N ASP A 632 14.15 9.29 15.67
CA ASP A 632 13.12 9.23 16.71
C ASP A 632 12.26 7.96 16.59
N VAL A 633 11.93 7.52 15.38
CA VAL A 633 11.20 6.25 15.16
C VAL A 633 12.10 5.05 15.45
N ILE A 634 13.32 5.04 14.91
CA ILE A 634 14.29 3.95 15.14
C ILE A 634 14.51 3.76 16.65
N ASN A 635 14.80 4.84 17.37
CA ASN A 635 15.03 4.79 18.80
C ASN A 635 13.79 4.31 19.57
N LEU A 636 12.58 4.71 19.18
CA LEU A 636 11.36 4.16 19.78
C LEU A 636 11.19 2.66 19.55
N VAL A 637 11.54 2.14 18.36
CA VAL A 637 11.52 0.69 18.08
C VAL A 637 12.42 -0.07 19.05
N TYR A 638 13.67 0.39 19.22
CA TYR A 638 14.63 -0.25 20.13
C TYR A 638 14.24 -0.08 21.60
N ASP A 639 13.76 1.10 21.99
CA ASP A 639 13.28 1.37 23.34
C ASP A 639 12.16 0.42 23.77
N LEU A 640 11.21 0.15 22.88
CA LEU A 640 10.07 -0.73 23.15
C LEU A 640 10.46 -2.21 23.08
N ALA A 641 11.39 -2.57 22.20
CA ALA A 641 11.93 -3.93 22.13
C ALA A 641 12.84 -4.27 23.34
N ASN A 642 13.43 -3.28 24.00
CA ASN A 642 14.29 -3.48 25.18
C ASN A 642 13.55 -3.45 26.51
N LYS A 643 12.33 -2.90 26.56
CA LYS A 643 11.58 -2.72 27.81
C LYS A 643 10.71 -3.94 28.09
N LYS A 644 10.83 -4.50 29.30
CA LYS A 644 9.82 -5.40 29.86
C LYS A 644 8.46 -4.70 29.86
N PRO A 645 7.37 -5.33 29.38
CA PRO A 645 6.05 -4.72 29.36
C PRO A 645 5.65 -4.26 30.76
N ARG A 646 5.38 -2.96 30.92
CA ARG A 646 4.73 -2.47 32.15
C ARG A 646 3.28 -2.95 32.10
N GLY A 647 2.81 -3.58 33.16
CA GLY A 647 1.55 -4.34 33.25
C GLY A 647 0.26 -3.54 33.05
N PHE A 648 0.09 -2.88 31.91
CA PHE A 648 -1.14 -2.16 31.55
C PHE A 648 -2.18 -3.06 30.85
N CYS A 649 -1.82 -4.30 30.49
CA CYS A 649 -2.74 -5.28 29.93
C CYS A 649 -3.28 -6.26 31.00
N GLU A 650 -3.82 -5.76 32.11
CA GLU A 650 -4.62 -6.63 33.01
C GLU A 650 -6.04 -6.87 32.49
N ALA A 651 -6.55 -6.02 31.59
CA ALA A 651 -7.93 -6.09 31.10
C ALA A 651 -8.19 -7.18 30.04
N PHE A 652 -7.14 -7.79 29.47
CA PHE A 652 -7.26 -8.75 28.36
C PHE A 652 -6.73 -10.16 28.67
N LYS A 653 -6.69 -10.55 29.95
CA LYS A 653 -6.19 -11.86 30.38
C LYS A 653 -7.00 -13.07 29.86
N ASN A 654 -8.18 -12.88 29.28
CA ASN A 654 -9.13 -14.00 29.16
C ASN A 654 -9.26 -14.69 27.79
N HIS A 655 -8.83 -14.12 26.66
CA HIS A 655 -8.98 -14.81 25.37
C HIS A 655 -7.70 -14.71 24.53
N PHE A 656 -6.95 -15.81 24.44
CA PHE A 656 -5.80 -16.04 23.56
C PHE A 656 -4.52 -15.22 23.80
N SER A 657 -3.86 -15.33 24.97
CA SER A 657 -2.44 -14.98 25.04
C SER A 657 -1.70 -15.73 26.15
N ARG A 658 -1.07 -16.86 25.81
CA ARG A 658 0.02 -17.44 26.61
C ARG A 658 1.42 -17.06 26.08
N ALA A 659 1.47 -16.09 25.17
CA ALA A 659 2.68 -15.34 24.82
C ALA A 659 2.64 -13.95 25.50
N GLN A 660 2.75 -13.93 26.84
CA GLN A 660 3.01 -12.72 27.61
C GLN A 660 4.44 -12.87 28.17
N HIS A 661 5.36 -11.91 28.19
CA HIS A 661 5.42 -10.52 27.72
C HIS A 661 6.84 -10.07 28.13
N GLU A 662 7.83 -10.01 27.22
CA GLU A 662 9.18 -9.53 27.59
C GLU A 662 9.76 -8.42 26.67
N ALA A 663 9.15 -8.13 25.52
CA ALA A 663 9.50 -7.01 24.63
C ALA A 663 8.34 -6.69 23.68
N ARG A 664 8.13 -5.42 23.28
CA ARG A 664 7.14 -5.02 22.27
C ARG A 664 7.83 -4.69 20.95
N THR A 665 7.32 -5.20 19.84
CA THR A 665 7.83 -4.88 18.49
C THR A 665 6.65 -4.37 17.64
N PRO A 666 6.25 -3.10 17.81
CA PRO A 666 5.05 -2.56 17.18
C PRO A 666 5.25 -2.27 15.68
N MET A 667 6.44 -1.85 15.27
CA MET A 667 6.83 -1.72 13.87
C MET A 667 7.46 -3.04 13.42
N ARG A 668 6.83 -3.74 12.48
CA ARG A 668 7.26 -5.07 12.02
C ARG A 668 7.58 -5.14 10.54
N LEU A 669 7.60 -4.00 9.84
CA LEU A 669 7.93 -3.95 8.42
C LEU A 669 9.02 -2.92 8.15
N THR A 670 8.65 -1.69 7.81
CA THR A 670 9.58 -0.71 7.25
C THR A 670 9.24 0.72 7.68
N LEU A 671 10.28 1.55 7.74
CA LEU A 671 10.23 3.00 7.87
C LEU A 671 10.67 3.59 6.54
N GLU A 672 9.86 4.47 5.95
CA GLU A 672 10.12 5.07 4.64
C GLU A 672 10.21 6.58 4.76
N LEU A 673 11.16 7.20 4.05
CA LEU A 673 11.35 8.64 4.01
C LEU A 673 11.36 9.10 2.56
N ARG A 674 10.55 10.10 2.24
CA ARG A 674 10.61 10.86 0.99
C ARG A 674 10.76 12.35 1.28
N ILE A 675 11.45 13.06 0.40
CA ILE A 675 11.54 14.53 0.45
C ILE A 675 10.70 15.11 -0.68
N MET A 676 9.92 16.14 -0.39
CA MET A 676 9.01 16.76 -1.36
C MET A 676 9.04 18.28 -1.28
N LYS A 677 8.54 18.94 -2.32
CA LYS A 677 8.21 20.37 -2.27
C LYS A 677 6.89 20.58 -1.48
N GLY A 678 6.65 21.83 -1.06
CA GLY A 678 5.30 22.26 -0.66
C GLY A 678 4.26 22.14 -1.77
N SER A 679 2.98 22.22 -1.43
CA SER A 679 1.85 22.16 -2.36
C SER A 679 1.04 23.46 -2.40
N ASN A 680 0.37 23.73 -3.51
CA ASN A 680 -0.57 24.85 -3.67
C ASN A 680 -2.03 24.46 -3.45
N ILE A 681 -2.33 23.17 -3.25
CA ILE A 681 -3.69 22.68 -3.00
C ILE A 681 -4.09 22.97 -1.54
N HIS A 682 -5.26 23.57 -1.33
CA HIS A 682 -5.65 24.12 -0.02
C HIS A 682 -5.55 23.10 1.11
N MET A 683 -6.05 21.88 0.88
CA MET A 683 -6.11 20.83 1.89
C MET A 683 -4.92 19.86 1.82
N ALA A 684 -3.89 20.13 1.01
CA ALA A 684 -2.69 19.29 1.01
C ALA A 684 -1.96 19.38 2.35
N PRO A 685 -1.50 18.26 2.96
CA PRO A 685 -0.67 18.32 4.15
C PRO A 685 0.74 18.90 3.91
N GLN A 686 1.12 19.14 2.65
CA GLN A 686 2.32 19.86 2.22
C GLN A 686 2.07 21.37 2.03
N ALA A 687 0.83 21.86 2.13
CA ALA A 687 0.49 23.24 1.82
C ALA A 687 1.14 24.25 2.79
N GLY A 688 1.83 25.26 2.26
CA GLY A 688 2.53 26.26 3.06
C GLY A 688 3.93 25.84 3.56
N ASN A 689 4.40 24.65 3.20
CA ASN A 689 5.77 24.20 3.48
C ASN A 689 6.72 24.69 2.37
N ASN A 690 8.00 24.92 2.67
CA ASN A 690 9.03 25.10 1.64
C ASN A 690 9.37 23.74 1.00
N LEU A 691 9.95 22.85 1.83
CA LEU A 691 10.06 21.43 1.57
C LEU A 691 9.32 20.64 2.67
N THR A 692 9.03 19.38 2.41
CA THR A 692 8.34 18.46 3.31
C THR A 692 9.13 17.16 3.40
N ALA A 693 9.31 16.63 4.60
CA ALA A 693 9.67 15.24 4.82
C ALA A 693 8.40 14.42 5.01
N SER A 694 8.14 13.51 4.09
CA SER A 694 7.05 12.55 4.13
C SER A 694 7.60 11.26 4.72
N ILE A 695 7.22 10.93 5.95
CA ILE A 695 7.77 9.76 6.66
C ILE A 695 6.65 8.77 6.98
N GLU A 696 6.72 7.59 6.37
CA GLU A 696 5.79 6.48 6.58
C GLU A 696 6.36 5.46 7.57
N VAL A 697 5.49 4.93 8.41
CA VAL A 697 5.79 3.86 9.35
C VAL A 697 4.83 2.72 9.06
N LEU A 698 5.38 1.58 8.62
CA LEU A 698 4.61 0.43 8.23
C LEU A 698 4.73 -0.70 9.24
N SER A 699 3.61 -1.35 9.52
CA SER A 699 3.54 -2.58 10.29
C SER A 699 2.53 -3.55 9.67
N ILE A 700 2.30 -4.68 10.32
CA ILE A 700 1.32 -5.68 9.89
C ILE A 700 0.07 -5.60 10.77
N PRO A 701 -1.11 -6.04 10.28
CA PRO A 701 -2.33 -6.07 11.09
C PRO A 701 -2.17 -6.76 12.45
N ASP A 702 -1.26 -7.73 12.55
CA ASP A 702 -1.01 -8.48 13.78
C ASP A 702 -0.42 -7.62 14.92
N ALA A 703 0.23 -6.50 14.62
CA ALA A 703 0.77 -5.59 15.64
C ALA A 703 -0.35 -4.85 16.42
N SER A 704 -1.57 -4.82 15.88
CA SER A 704 -2.71 -4.14 16.49
C SER A 704 -3.51 -5.00 17.47
N TYR A 705 -3.35 -6.33 17.49
CA TYR A 705 -4.15 -7.21 18.36
C TYR A 705 -4.00 -6.89 19.87
N HIS A 706 -2.88 -6.28 20.27
CA HIS A 706 -2.59 -5.92 21.67
C HIS A 706 -2.45 -4.41 21.88
N GLY A 707 -2.91 -3.59 20.92
CA GLY A 707 -2.79 -2.13 21.00
C GLY A 707 -1.35 -1.60 20.95
N GLU A 708 -0.39 -2.42 20.51
CA GLU A 708 1.02 -2.01 20.39
C GLU A 708 1.24 -1.01 19.28
N TRP A 709 0.54 -1.22 18.17
CA TRP A 709 0.54 -0.31 17.06
C TRP A 709 0.02 1.08 17.44
N GLU A 710 -1.16 1.17 18.07
CA GLU A 710 -1.80 2.44 18.40
C GLU A 710 -0.99 3.27 19.43
N ASP A 711 -0.45 2.65 20.48
CA ASP A 711 0.46 3.32 21.44
C ASP A 711 1.76 3.77 20.75
N PHE A 712 2.29 2.99 19.82
CA PHE A 712 3.47 3.37 19.06
C PHE A 712 3.21 4.57 18.14
N MET A 713 2.11 4.55 17.39
CA MET A 713 1.73 5.68 16.54
C MET A 713 1.60 6.98 17.35
N GLN A 714 0.97 6.90 18.54
CA GLN A 714 0.84 8.05 19.44
C GLN A 714 2.21 8.59 19.88
N ARG A 715 3.16 7.72 20.23
CA ARG A 715 4.52 8.13 20.64
C ARG A 715 5.30 8.77 19.50
N VAL A 716 5.15 8.25 18.28
CA VAL A 716 5.76 8.81 17.07
C VAL A 716 5.18 10.20 16.79
N SER A 717 3.84 10.33 16.75
CA SER A 717 3.18 11.62 16.51
C SER A 717 3.53 12.65 17.59
N ASP A 718 3.64 12.22 18.85
CA ASP A 718 4.01 13.10 19.96
C ASP A 718 5.38 13.76 19.77
N LYS A 719 6.34 13.01 19.24
CA LYS A 719 7.67 13.52 18.93
C LYS A 719 7.64 14.47 17.75
N TRP A 720 7.12 14.04 16.61
CA TRP A 720 7.14 14.84 15.39
C TRP A 720 6.34 16.14 15.50
N MET A 721 5.19 16.12 16.21
CA MET A 721 4.39 17.31 16.44
C MET A 721 4.93 18.24 17.54
N SER A 722 6.06 17.88 18.17
CA SER A 722 6.75 18.74 19.16
C SER A 722 7.84 19.62 18.56
N TYR A 723 8.18 19.40 17.28
CA TYR A 723 9.29 20.11 16.64
C TYR A 723 8.97 21.57 16.42
N VAL A 724 9.99 22.42 16.52
CA VAL A 724 9.89 23.87 16.37
C VAL A 724 10.79 24.35 15.23
N ASP A 725 10.34 25.37 14.52
CA ASP A 725 11.17 26.10 13.58
C ASP A 725 12.14 27.02 14.34
N LYS A 726 13.44 26.80 14.15
CA LYS A 726 14.52 27.57 14.79
C LYS A 726 14.52 29.07 14.43
N ASN A 727 13.84 29.48 13.36
CA ASN A 727 13.73 30.88 12.95
C ASN A 727 12.60 31.63 13.65
N THR A 728 11.54 30.92 14.03
CA THR A 728 10.29 31.53 14.51
C THR A 728 9.89 31.10 15.91
N ASP A 729 10.57 30.09 16.47
CA ASP A 729 10.24 29.39 17.72
C ASP A 729 8.81 28.82 17.75
N LYS A 730 8.16 28.70 16.59
CA LYS A 730 6.81 28.13 16.45
C LYS A 730 6.90 26.64 16.20
N VAL A 731 5.94 25.91 16.77
CA VAL A 731 5.76 24.48 16.47
C VAL A 731 5.48 24.31 14.98
N LEU A 732 6.16 23.34 14.35
CA LEU A 732 5.96 22.99 12.96
C LEU A 732 4.55 22.41 12.75
N ASN A 733 3.90 22.80 11.67
CA ASN A 733 2.57 22.27 11.31
C ASN A 733 2.69 20.88 10.64
N ALA A 734 3.21 19.89 11.38
CA ALA A 734 3.26 18.51 10.94
C ALA A 734 1.84 17.93 10.86
N ARG A 735 1.50 17.35 9.71
CA ARG A 735 0.14 16.88 9.40
C ARG A 735 0.17 15.45 8.88
N PRO A 736 -0.82 14.60 9.23
CA PRO A 736 -0.88 13.26 8.70
C PRO A 736 -1.21 13.27 7.20
N HIS A 737 -0.79 12.23 6.48
CA HIS A 737 -1.27 12.00 5.12
C HIS A 737 -2.73 11.49 5.14
N TRP A 738 -3.62 12.08 4.34
CA TRP A 738 -5.06 11.80 4.38
C TRP A 738 -5.45 10.36 4.07
N ALA A 739 -4.62 9.63 3.32
CA ALA A 739 -4.93 8.23 3.01
C ALA A 739 -4.58 7.27 4.15
N LYS A 740 -3.78 7.66 5.15
CA LYS A 740 -3.13 6.77 6.12
C LYS A 740 -3.86 6.75 7.47
N GLU A 741 -3.29 6.11 8.49
CA GLU A 741 -3.85 6.04 9.84
C GLU A 741 -3.47 7.24 10.69
N TRP A 742 -4.48 7.99 11.14
CA TRP A 742 -4.27 9.13 12.04
C TRP A 742 -5.47 9.44 12.96
N GLU A 743 -6.68 8.96 12.62
CA GLU A 743 -7.92 9.37 13.29
C GLU A 743 -8.00 9.01 14.77
N SER A 744 -7.29 7.96 15.19
CA SER A 744 -7.23 7.49 16.59
C SER A 744 -6.27 8.29 17.47
N LEU A 745 -5.46 9.18 16.89
CA LEU A 745 -4.44 9.93 17.59
C LEU A 745 -5.02 11.07 18.43
N LYS A 746 -4.28 11.43 19.48
CA LYS A 746 -4.47 12.67 20.23
C LYS A 746 -3.37 13.65 19.89
N MET A 747 -3.73 14.83 19.41
CA MET A 747 -2.80 15.75 18.76
C MET A 747 -2.63 17.06 19.53
N GLY A 748 -1.47 17.68 19.29
CA GLY A 748 -1.08 18.95 19.87
C GLY A 748 -0.75 18.91 21.37
N PRO A 749 -0.38 20.06 21.94
CA PRO A 749 0.01 20.16 23.35
C PRO A 749 -1.12 19.77 24.32
N LYS A 750 -2.38 19.99 23.93
CA LYS A 750 -3.56 19.68 24.73
C LYS A 750 -4.05 18.23 24.58
N LYS A 751 -3.47 17.45 23.67
CA LYS A 751 -3.86 16.04 23.39
C LYS A 751 -5.35 15.89 23.11
N VAL A 752 -5.90 16.79 22.28
CA VAL A 752 -7.29 16.71 21.80
C VAL A 752 -7.40 15.69 20.68
N GLY A 753 -8.62 15.30 20.28
CA GLY A 753 -8.81 14.32 19.20
C GLY A 753 -8.20 14.79 17.88
N ALA A 754 -7.69 13.88 17.05
CA ALA A 754 -7.04 14.24 15.79
C ALA A 754 -7.91 15.10 14.87
N ARG A 755 -9.18 14.72 14.66
CA ARG A 755 -10.11 15.50 13.83
C ARG A 755 -10.30 16.94 14.37
N GLU A 756 -10.48 17.09 15.68
CA GLU A 756 -10.59 18.39 16.36
C GLU A 756 -9.32 19.23 16.15
N TYR A 757 -8.14 18.67 16.41
CA TYR A 757 -6.88 19.38 16.24
C TYR A 757 -6.64 19.79 14.78
N LEU A 758 -6.90 18.89 13.84
CA LEU A 758 -6.71 19.18 12.42
C LEU A 758 -7.67 20.28 11.96
N HIS A 759 -8.93 20.25 12.40
CA HIS A 759 -9.93 21.29 12.10
C HIS A 759 -9.57 22.65 12.73
N ASP A 760 -9.37 22.68 14.05
CA ASP A 760 -9.25 23.94 14.82
C ASP A 760 -7.86 24.56 14.78
N ASN A 761 -6.83 23.77 14.46
CA ASN A 761 -5.43 24.20 14.49
C ASN A 761 -4.74 24.04 13.13
N SER A 762 -4.52 22.81 12.66
CA SER A 762 -3.62 22.57 11.52
C SER A 762 -4.16 23.02 10.17
N TYR A 763 -5.47 22.95 9.96
CA TYR A 763 -6.14 23.31 8.71
C TYR A 763 -7.16 24.44 8.86
N LYS A 764 -7.18 25.15 10.00
CA LYS A 764 -8.17 26.21 10.28
C LYS A 764 -8.38 27.17 9.11
N ASP A 765 -7.30 27.75 8.59
CA ASP A 765 -7.38 28.72 7.48
C ASP A 765 -7.59 28.00 6.13
N ALA A 766 -7.02 26.80 5.97
CA ALA A 766 -7.17 25.99 4.77
C ALA A 766 -8.63 25.56 4.54
N ILE A 767 -9.36 25.18 5.60
CA ILE A 767 -10.78 24.81 5.54
C ILE A 767 -11.63 26.01 5.13
N VAL A 768 -11.35 27.21 5.68
CA VAL A 768 -12.04 28.44 5.28
C VAL A 768 -11.84 28.71 3.79
N ASN A 769 -10.60 28.65 3.31
CA ASN A 769 -10.29 28.87 1.90
C ASN A 769 -10.93 27.80 1.01
N PHE A 770 -10.84 26.52 1.40
CA PHE A 770 -11.46 25.41 0.68
C PHE A 770 -12.98 25.58 0.53
N ARG A 771 -13.67 25.92 1.62
CA ARG A 771 -15.12 26.18 1.60
C ARG A 771 -15.49 27.39 0.75
N LYS A 772 -14.70 28.46 0.81
CA LYS A 772 -14.90 29.64 -0.02
C LYS A 772 -14.80 29.27 -1.49
N THR A 773 -13.71 28.61 -1.90
CA THR A 773 -13.50 28.17 -3.29
C THR A 773 -14.59 27.22 -3.75
N LEU A 774 -15.06 26.28 -2.91
CA LEU A 774 -16.22 25.44 -3.25
C LEU A 774 -17.51 26.24 -3.39
N THR A 775 -17.71 27.30 -2.61
CA THR A 775 -18.87 28.19 -2.74
C THR A 775 -18.82 28.92 -4.08
N ASP A 776 -17.67 29.48 -4.44
CA ASP A 776 -17.46 30.19 -5.71
C ASP A 776 -17.73 29.26 -6.91
N ILE A 777 -17.26 28.01 -6.87
CA ILE A 777 -17.58 27.00 -7.90
C ILE A 777 -19.09 26.70 -7.92
N GLY A 778 -19.70 26.53 -6.75
CA GLY A 778 -21.12 26.23 -6.62
C GLY A 778 -22.03 27.32 -7.15
N GLU A 779 -21.68 28.59 -6.97
CA GLU A 779 -22.39 29.73 -7.55
C GLU A 779 -22.41 29.69 -9.08
N LEU A 780 -21.30 29.27 -9.70
CA LEU A 780 -21.21 29.10 -11.16
C LEU A 780 -22.02 27.88 -11.65
N HIS A 781 -22.01 26.79 -10.88
CA HIS A 781 -22.56 25.50 -11.31
C HIS A 781 -23.99 25.23 -10.80
N GLY A 782 -24.55 26.11 -9.97
CA GLY A 782 -25.93 26.07 -9.49
C GLY A 782 -26.18 25.12 -8.31
N TRP A 783 -25.25 25.04 -7.36
CA TRP A 783 -25.42 24.26 -6.13
C TRP A 783 -24.74 24.93 -4.92
N GLY A 784 -25.17 24.57 -3.70
CA GLY A 784 -24.59 25.10 -2.45
C GLY A 784 -23.88 24.06 -1.57
N LEU A 785 -23.08 24.53 -0.61
CA LEU A 785 -22.33 23.66 0.32
C LEU A 785 -23.22 22.69 1.12
N LYS A 786 -24.43 23.10 1.50
CA LYS A 786 -25.38 22.23 2.23
C LYS A 786 -25.83 21.04 1.37
N GLU A 787 -25.97 21.25 0.06
CA GLU A 787 -26.36 20.19 -0.87
C GLU A 787 -25.20 19.22 -1.08
N LEU A 788 -23.96 19.73 -1.21
CA LEU A 788 -22.76 18.89 -1.20
C LEU A 788 -22.65 18.07 0.08
N GLN A 789 -22.85 18.69 1.24
CA GLN A 789 -22.83 18.00 2.53
C GLN A 789 -23.88 16.89 2.62
N ALA A 790 -25.11 17.17 2.15
CA ALA A 790 -26.19 16.20 2.19
C ALA A 790 -25.98 15.03 1.21
N ARG A 791 -25.21 15.25 0.13
CA ARG A 791 -25.05 14.30 -0.98
C ARG A 791 -23.75 13.52 -0.95
N PHE A 792 -22.63 14.19 -0.73
CA PHE A 792 -21.29 13.65 -0.96
C PHE A 792 -20.42 13.62 0.29
N SER A 793 -20.86 14.14 1.43
CA SER A 793 -20.13 14.04 2.70
C SER A 793 -20.33 12.68 3.37
N ASN A 794 -19.55 12.43 4.42
CA ASN A 794 -19.75 11.39 5.43
C ASN A 794 -19.39 11.97 6.81
N GLU A 795 -19.42 11.17 7.87
CA GLU A 795 -19.11 11.65 9.23
C GLU A 795 -17.74 12.34 9.36
N LEU A 796 -16.70 11.80 8.72
CA LEU A 796 -15.36 12.39 8.74
C LEU A 796 -15.40 13.81 8.15
N TRP A 797 -15.96 13.95 6.95
CA TRP A 797 -15.96 15.24 6.26
C TRP A 797 -16.99 16.24 6.82
N ASP A 798 -18.05 15.75 7.46
CA ASP A 798 -18.96 16.60 8.24
C ASP A 798 -18.21 17.32 9.36
N GLN A 799 -17.33 16.61 10.08
CA GLN A 799 -16.51 17.16 11.16
C GLN A 799 -15.30 17.97 10.65
N MET A 800 -14.76 17.64 9.48
CA MET A 800 -13.56 18.32 8.97
C MET A 800 -13.87 19.57 8.16
N ILE A 801 -15.03 19.64 7.49
CA ILE A 801 -15.33 20.70 6.52
C ILE A 801 -16.62 21.47 6.86
N TYR A 802 -17.63 20.81 7.40
CA TYR A 802 -18.97 21.38 7.49
C TYR A 802 -19.43 21.72 8.93
N SER A 803 -18.59 21.50 9.93
CA SER A 803 -18.84 21.88 11.32
C SER A 803 -18.66 23.36 11.63
#